data_AF-A0A1I4ELA0-F1
#
_entry.id   AF-A0A1I4ELA0-F1
#
_cell.length_a   1.000
_cell.length_b   1.000
_cell.length_c   1.000
_cell.angle_alpha   90.00
_cell.angle_beta   90.00
_cell.angle_gamma   90.00
#
_symmetry.space_group_name_H-M   'P 1'
#
loop_
_entity.id
_entity.type
_entity.pdbx_description
1 polymer ?
#
loop_
_entity_poly.entity_id
_entity_poly.type
_entity_poly.pdbx_seq_one_letter_code
_entity_poly.pdbx_strand_id
1 'polypeptide(L)'
;MRISSGITGKPPVRASVFALLALVACASWGIAGPAVAATLNPAVLPTIQSATFEVVEAKPAKDPLTYEKPLPLDLLPYQERTDKYHSIGTAFALGHNRYVTAGHVLLAGMNGLWGPPALRDASGHVYAIGKIEKFSLRKDFVVFSLASPPPGDAALTVDAKPALNQVVYAVGNALGTGVVIRDGLYTSDTPEQQDGQWKWMRFSAAASPGNSGGPLLDKDGKVIGVVLMKSANENLNYALPISEVLNAPDNVAVIDKRIPYSFDLFDSMLSNVLKAQFALPLDFAQFSASYQKVMDDFADGQLKALLAKESAKLFPNGEGSSELLHGMPSMGDFPTLITRNSSGTWALAGRSGGKVTLPDNGYLTPGMANHTFLFHLRKPDSISSKKLYGDPVMLMDTLLKTGFVKRRVGPERVQVTSLGKPTQDTLYTDRWQRHWQVRVWPMPYVNARVITFALPVPDGYAVMMRILPAGFVHDYMINLQAIADFAFVTYDGTLAQWKDFLGNTALLPGAFEHIHIGIDYGHRFSYASQRLSFDFTPALQKIDPQSLLTLGFTYADDHGKVTWDVGDVWLAASASDHYWVNLARNVMPSPDLDDSYQSEWKKLLQHRHPYDGVVIDGDDTTKIMRVVDVPAGVKPGVLYTAYYDAEGSHPQAEMKTKLDLLMKNLRVMEH
;
A
#
# COMPACT_ATOMS: atom_id res chain seq x y z
N MET A 1 10.66 9.50 29.66
CA MET A 1 11.59 9.99 30.72
C MET A 1 11.93 8.81 31.65
N ARG A 2 13.11 8.77 32.27
CA ARG A 2 13.70 7.58 32.92
C ARG A 2 13.44 7.49 34.45
N ILE A 3 13.28 6.24 34.94
CA ILE A 3 13.89 5.63 36.17
C ILE A 3 13.67 6.39 37.52
N SER A 4 12.94 5.89 38.54
CA SER A 4 13.04 4.64 39.35
C SER A 4 14.05 4.67 40.54
N SER A 5 13.51 4.63 41.76
CA SER A 5 14.09 4.09 43.01
C SER A 5 12.97 3.99 44.07
N GLY A 6 12.88 3.00 44.98
CA GLY A 6 13.52 1.69 45.08
C GLY A 6 13.24 1.07 46.47
N ILE A 7 13.03 -0.26 46.53
CA ILE A 7 13.59 -1.19 47.56
C ILE A 7 13.12 -1.03 49.04
N THR A 8 12.86 -2.02 49.91
CA THR A 8 12.40 -3.44 49.92
C THR A 8 12.15 -3.81 51.40
N GLY A 9 11.36 -4.85 51.75
CA GLY A 9 11.51 -5.53 53.05
C GLY A 9 10.23 -6.04 53.75
N LYS A 10 10.23 -7.32 54.15
CA LYS A 10 9.17 -8.05 54.88
C LYS A 10 9.80 -9.33 55.49
N PRO A 11 9.12 -10.09 56.38
CA PRO A 11 8.07 -9.77 57.35
C PRO A 11 8.66 -9.94 58.79
N PRO A 12 8.38 -10.92 59.70
CA PRO A 12 7.14 -11.62 60.10
C PRO A 12 6.89 -11.80 61.65
N VAL A 13 5.71 -12.34 62.02
CA VAL A 13 5.44 -13.23 63.21
C VAL A 13 5.47 -12.56 64.62
N ARG A 14 4.53 -12.74 65.58
CA ARG A 14 3.51 -13.79 65.88
C ARG A 14 2.39 -13.30 66.86
N ALA A 15 1.25 -14.03 66.90
CA ALA A 15 0.35 -14.31 68.06
C ALA A 15 -0.39 -13.14 68.81
N SER A 16 -1.74 -13.06 68.83
CA SER A 16 -2.72 -13.73 69.76
C SER A 16 -3.10 -12.85 70.99
N VAL A 17 -4.33 -12.77 71.57
CA VAL A 17 -5.62 -13.50 71.37
C VAL A 17 -6.79 -12.80 72.16
N PHE A 18 -8.06 -13.11 71.81
CA PHE A 18 -9.37 -12.91 72.52
C PHE A 18 -9.91 -11.52 72.94
N ALA A 19 -11.15 -11.22 72.48
CA ALA A 19 -12.36 -11.19 73.34
C ALA A 19 -13.67 -11.24 72.49
N LEU A 20 -14.73 -11.86 73.03
CA LEU A 20 -16.06 -12.01 72.41
C LEU A 20 -16.94 -10.75 72.52
N LEU A 21 -17.88 -10.57 71.59
CA LEU A 21 -19.25 -10.11 71.88
C LEU A 21 -20.23 -10.60 70.79
N ALA A 22 -21.50 -10.82 71.16
CA ALA A 22 -22.38 -11.79 70.50
C ALA A 22 -23.40 -11.21 69.50
N LEU A 23 -23.92 -12.08 68.63
CA LEU A 23 -25.06 -11.81 67.73
C LEU A 23 -26.37 -11.58 68.50
N VAL A 24 -27.25 -10.75 67.91
CA VAL A 24 -28.69 -11.04 67.83
C VAL A 24 -29.13 -10.87 66.38
N ALA A 25 -29.77 -11.89 65.82
CA ALA A 25 -30.29 -11.88 64.46
C ALA A 25 -31.81 -11.65 64.46
N CYS A 26 -32.31 -10.85 63.52
CA CYS A 26 -33.72 -10.83 63.15
C CYS A 26 -33.89 -11.67 61.88
N ALA A 27 -34.48 -12.86 62.02
CA ALA A 27 -34.75 -13.75 60.90
C ALA A 27 -36.06 -13.35 60.20
N SER A 28 -35.95 -12.73 59.03
CA SER A 28 -37.03 -12.68 58.04
C SER A 28 -36.83 -13.82 57.03
N TRP A 29 -37.61 -14.90 57.14
CA TRP A 29 -37.68 -15.94 56.10
C TRP A 29 -38.41 -15.40 54.86
N GLY A 30 -37.72 -14.59 54.08
CA GLY A 30 -37.97 -14.52 52.65
C GLY A 30 -37.35 -15.77 52.02
N ILE A 31 -38.16 -16.59 51.35
CA ILE A 31 -37.64 -17.66 50.48
C ILE A 31 -37.03 -16.96 49.27
N ALA A 32 -35.76 -16.57 49.39
CA ALA A 32 -34.93 -16.23 48.25
C ALA A 32 -34.67 -17.52 47.47
N GLY A 33 -35.62 -17.88 46.59
CA GLY A 33 -35.32 -18.84 45.54
C GLY A 33 -34.06 -18.35 44.80
N PRO A 34 -33.11 -19.24 44.49
CA PRO A 34 -31.91 -18.82 43.78
C PRO A 34 -32.33 -18.08 42.52
N ALA A 35 -31.73 -16.92 42.26
CA ALA A 35 -31.90 -16.21 41.01
C ALA A 35 -31.25 -17.06 39.91
N VAL A 36 -32.00 -18.04 39.40
CA VAL A 36 -31.58 -18.87 38.27
C VAL A 36 -31.46 -17.90 37.11
N ALA A 37 -30.22 -17.63 36.68
CA ALA A 37 -29.98 -16.97 35.40
C ALA A 37 -30.79 -17.74 34.36
N ALA A 38 -31.67 -17.04 33.63
CA ALA A 38 -32.56 -17.68 32.68
C ALA A 38 -31.69 -18.37 31.63
N THR A 39 -31.54 -19.68 31.75
CA THR A 39 -30.85 -20.50 30.75
C THR A 39 -31.82 -20.79 29.63
N LEU A 40 -31.29 -20.79 28.41
CA LEU A 40 -32.09 -21.15 27.24
C LEU A 40 -32.68 -22.55 27.42
N ASN A 41 -33.96 -22.73 27.07
CA ASN A 41 -34.65 -24.01 27.23
C ASN A 41 -33.83 -25.13 26.53
N PRO A 42 -33.37 -26.18 27.25
CA PRO A 42 -32.57 -27.23 26.65
C PRO A 42 -33.22 -27.91 25.43
N ALA A 43 -34.56 -27.89 25.35
CA ALA A 43 -35.31 -28.44 24.22
C ALA A 43 -35.11 -27.67 22.89
N VAL A 44 -34.69 -26.40 22.89
CA VAL A 44 -34.42 -25.66 21.65
C VAL A 44 -32.98 -25.80 21.15
N LEU A 45 -32.07 -26.33 21.98
CA LEU A 45 -30.65 -26.49 21.61
C LEU A 45 -30.42 -27.34 20.36
N PRO A 46 -31.09 -28.49 20.14
CA PRO A 46 -30.89 -29.28 18.92
C PRO A 46 -31.27 -28.50 17.66
N THR A 47 -32.40 -27.78 17.69
CA THR A 47 -32.84 -26.94 16.56
C THR A 47 -31.82 -25.83 16.27
N ILE A 48 -31.29 -25.17 17.30
CA ILE A 48 -30.28 -24.12 17.14
C ILE A 48 -28.98 -24.69 16.57
N GLN A 49 -28.56 -25.87 17.03
CA GLN A 49 -27.35 -26.54 16.52
C GLN A 49 -27.50 -27.00 15.07
N SER A 50 -28.66 -27.55 14.68
CA SER A 50 -28.92 -27.97 13.30
C SER A 50 -29.19 -26.82 12.33
N ALA A 51 -29.68 -25.67 12.82
CA ALA A 51 -29.97 -24.50 12.00
C ALA A 51 -28.85 -23.44 11.99
N THR A 52 -27.74 -23.65 12.71
CA THR A 52 -26.59 -22.71 12.76
C THR A 52 -25.33 -23.32 12.14
N PHE A 53 -24.73 -22.60 11.19
CA PHE A 53 -23.62 -23.04 10.38
C PHE A 53 -22.43 -22.10 10.54
N GLU A 54 -21.23 -22.65 10.44
CA GLU A 54 -20.01 -21.85 10.27
C GLU A 54 -19.88 -21.48 8.79
N VAL A 55 -19.52 -20.24 8.49
CA VAL A 55 -19.13 -19.84 7.13
C VAL A 55 -17.64 -20.07 6.97
N VAL A 56 -17.28 -20.83 5.95
CA VAL A 56 -15.93 -21.32 5.71
C VAL A 56 -15.44 -21.02 4.30
N GLU A 57 -14.15 -20.73 4.16
CA GLU A 57 -13.43 -20.69 2.88
C GLU A 57 -12.36 -21.78 2.84
N ALA A 58 -12.20 -22.46 1.71
CA ALA A 58 -11.20 -23.53 1.60
C ALA A 58 -9.79 -22.94 1.59
N LYS A 59 -8.89 -23.50 2.42
CA LYS A 59 -7.47 -23.13 2.44
C LYS A 59 -6.83 -23.40 1.08
N PRO A 60 -5.85 -22.58 0.66
CA PRO A 60 -5.17 -22.77 -0.61
C PRO A 60 -4.42 -24.11 -0.59
N ALA A 61 -4.73 -24.98 -1.54
CA ALA A 61 -4.15 -26.33 -1.62
C ALA A 61 -2.65 -26.35 -1.97
N LYS A 62 -2.09 -25.21 -2.40
CA LYS A 62 -0.67 -25.02 -2.71
C LYS A 62 -0.23 -23.65 -2.20
N ASP A 63 0.94 -23.61 -1.61
CA ASP A 63 1.64 -22.36 -1.28
C ASP A 63 2.72 -22.12 -2.35
N PRO A 64 2.65 -21.05 -3.15
CA PRO A 64 3.68 -20.75 -4.16
C PRO A 64 4.94 -20.14 -3.56
N LEU A 65 4.95 -19.82 -2.27
CA LEU A 65 6.08 -19.17 -1.59
C LEU A 65 7.16 -20.17 -1.17
N THR A 66 8.40 -19.70 -1.18
CA THR A 66 9.55 -20.37 -0.54
C THR A 66 9.95 -19.61 0.72
N TYR A 67 10.49 -20.33 1.70
CA TYR A 67 10.83 -19.81 3.04
C TYR A 67 12.28 -20.11 3.39
N GLU A 68 12.87 -19.33 4.31
CA GLU A 68 14.27 -19.52 4.77
C GLU A 68 14.49 -20.87 5.48
N LYS A 69 13.42 -21.44 6.05
CA LYS A 69 13.38 -22.73 6.74
C LYS A 69 11.97 -23.32 6.65
N PRO A 70 11.76 -24.62 6.92
CA PRO A 70 10.42 -25.20 7.04
C PRO A 70 9.55 -24.44 8.05
N LEU A 71 8.27 -24.26 7.71
CA LEU A 71 7.33 -23.56 8.58
C LEU A 71 7.01 -24.40 9.84
N PRO A 72 7.13 -23.84 11.06
CA PRO A 72 6.84 -24.55 12.31
C PRO A 72 5.33 -24.58 12.58
N LEU A 73 4.58 -25.24 11.68
CA LEU A 73 3.10 -25.24 11.68
C LEU A 73 2.50 -25.89 12.94
N ASP A 74 3.29 -26.70 13.65
CA ASP A 74 2.97 -27.28 14.97
C ASP A 74 2.80 -26.24 16.09
N LEU A 75 3.38 -25.02 15.93
CA LEU A 75 3.19 -23.89 16.83
C LEU A 75 1.83 -23.18 16.69
N LEU A 76 1.04 -23.54 15.67
CA LEU A 76 -0.35 -23.08 15.54
C LEU A 76 -1.28 -23.98 16.37
N PRO A 77 -2.41 -23.44 16.87
CA PRO A 77 -3.47 -24.25 17.48
C PRO A 77 -3.83 -25.45 16.60
N TYR A 78 -4.04 -26.63 17.22
CA TYR A 78 -4.26 -27.89 16.49
C TYR A 78 -5.31 -27.73 15.38
N GLN A 79 -6.44 -27.12 15.71
CA GLN A 79 -7.54 -26.88 14.77
C GLN A 79 -7.13 -25.95 13.62
N GLU A 80 -6.39 -24.87 13.87
CA GLU A 80 -5.94 -23.95 12.82
C GLU A 80 -5.03 -24.65 11.79
N ARG A 81 -4.16 -25.58 12.24
CA ARG A 81 -3.22 -26.30 11.36
C ARG A 81 -3.78 -27.56 10.70
N THR A 82 -4.80 -28.22 11.25
CA THR A 82 -5.39 -29.45 10.67
C THR A 82 -6.67 -29.21 9.86
N ASP A 83 -7.40 -28.14 10.15
CA ASP A 83 -8.63 -27.81 9.43
C ASP A 83 -8.32 -27.42 7.98
N LYS A 84 -9.11 -27.93 7.04
CA LYS A 84 -9.00 -27.62 5.60
C LYS A 84 -9.54 -26.24 5.25
N TYR A 85 -10.17 -25.56 6.20
CA TYR A 85 -10.88 -24.30 5.97
C TYR A 85 -10.39 -23.17 6.89
N HIS A 86 -10.56 -21.94 6.43
CA HIS A 86 -10.59 -20.74 7.27
C HIS A 86 -12.03 -20.47 7.69
N SER A 87 -12.22 -20.16 8.98
CA SER A 87 -13.49 -19.71 9.54
C SER A 87 -13.64 -18.20 9.33
N ILE A 88 -14.71 -17.75 8.69
CA ILE A 88 -14.92 -16.34 8.34
C ILE A 88 -16.20 -15.73 8.93
N GLY A 89 -17.12 -16.54 9.47
CA GLY A 89 -18.32 -16.06 10.15
C GLY A 89 -19.28 -17.19 10.52
N THR A 90 -20.52 -16.83 10.84
CA THR A 90 -21.65 -17.74 11.09
C THR A 90 -22.79 -17.44 10.11
N ALA A 91 -23.58 -18.44 9.76
CA ALA A 91 -24.85 -18.30 9.07
C ALA A 91 -25.94 -19.10 9.78
N PHE A 92 -27.21 -18.83 9.49
CA PHE A 92 -28.32 -19.60 10.03
C PHE A 92 -29.47 -19.80 9.05
N ALA A 93 -30.23 -20.86 9.26
CA ALA A 93 -31.36 -21.26 8.42
C ALA A 93 -32.69 -20.67 8.92
N LEU A 94 -33.50 -20.19 7.98
CA LEU A 94 -34.90 -19.77 8.17
C LEU A 94 -35.90 -20.76 7.55
N GLY A 95 -35.44 -21.95 7.15
CA GLY A 95 -36.23 -22.99 6.49
C GLY A 95 -36.38 -22.79 4.99
N HIS A 96 -36.93 -23.79 4.31
CA HIS A 96 -37.19 -23.81 2.87
C HIS A 96 -35.94 -23.50 2.02
N ASN A 97 -34.79 -24.07 2.41
CA ASN A 97 -33.47 -23.80 1.81
C ASN A 97 -33.03 -22.32 1.86
N ARG A 98 -33.53 -21.52 2.82
CA ARG A 98 -33.14 -20.11 3.00
C ARG A 98 -32.18 -19.92 4.17
N TYR A 99 -31.03 -19.30 3.89
CA TYR A 99 -29.96 -19.03 4.84
C TYR A 99 -29.63 -17.54 4.88
N VAL A 100 -29.18 -17.07 6.04
CA VAL A 100 -28.81 -15.66 6.29
C VAL A 100 -27.41 -15.61 6.89
N THR A 101 -26.59 -14.65 6.44
CA THR A 101 -25.36 -14.22 7.12
C THR A 101 -25.16 -12.72 6.91
N ALA A 102 -24.12 -12.16 7.53
CA ALA A 102 -23.75 -10.76 7.34
C ALA A 102 -23.14 -10.55 5.94
N GLY A 103 -23.39 -9.37 5.36
CA GLY A 103 -22.90 -9.02 4.02
C GLY A 103 -21.38 -9.11 3.95
N HIS A 104 -20.68 -8.53 4.93
CA HIS A 104 -19.22 -8.54 5.01
C HIS A 104 -18.61 -9.94 5.14
N VAL A 105 -19.33 -10.93 5.69
CA VAL A 105 -18.87 -12.33 5.77
C VAL A 105 -18.82 -12.92 4.36
N LEU A 106 -19.85 -12.72 3.54
CA LEU A 106 -19.83 -13.15 2.13
C LEU A 106 -18.74 -12.41 1.32
N LEU A 107 -18.62 -11.09 1.53
CA LEU A 107 -17.65 -10.25 0.81
C LEU A 107 -16.19 -10.59 1.16
N ALA A 108 -15.91 -11.19 2.33
CA ALA A 108 -14.55 -11.59 2.72
C ALA A 108 -13.92 -12.60 1.72
N GLY A 109 -14.73 -13.47 1.12
CA GLY A 109 -14.31 -14.44 0.11
C GLY A 109 -14.43 -13.97 -1.33
N MET A 110 -14.76 -12.70 -1.58
CA MET A 110 -14.82 -12.17 -2.95
C MET A 110 -13.42 -11.94 -3.54
N ASN A 111 -13.20 -12.46 -4.75
CA ASN A 111 -11.98 -12.31 -5.54
C ASN A 111 -10.67 -12.63 -4.76
N GLY A 112 -10.78 -13.51 -3.77
CA GLY A 112 -9.68 -13.95 -2.93
C GLY A 112 -8.71 -14.93 -3.61
N LEU A 113 -7.79 -15.44 -2.80
CA LEU A 113 -6.88 -16.55 -3.12
C LEU A 113 -7.27 -17.86 -2.40
N TRP A 114 -8.46 -17.88 -1.80
CA TRP A 114 -9.07 -19.00 -1.10
C TRP A 114 -10.24 -19.58 -1.92
N GLY A 115 -10.77 -20.73 -1.49
CA GLY A 115 -11.98 -21.29 -2.11
C GLY A 115 -13.24 -20.51 -1.73
N PRO A 116 -14.30 -20.53 -2.57
CA PRO A 116 -15.50 -19.73 -2.35
C PRO A 116 -16.17 -20.03 -0.99
N PRO A 117 -16.88 -19.05 -0.39
CA PRO A 117 -17.63 -19.26 0.85
C PRO A 117 -18.62 -20.42 0.76
N ALA A 118 -18.62 -21.24 1.79
CA ALA A 118 -19.50 -22.39 1.96
C ALA A 118 -19.99 -22.46 3.42
N LEU A 119 -21.04 -23.24 3.68
CA LEU A 119 -21.53 -23.49 5.04
C LEU A 119 -21.03 -24.83 5.57
N ARG A 120 -20.51 -24.84 6.79
CA ARG A 120 -20.13 -26.05 7.52
C ARG A 120 -21.07 -26.28 8.71
N ASP A 121 -21.64 -27.47 8.80
CA ASP A 121 -22.49 -27.86 9.94
C ASP A 121 -21.67 -28.37 11.14
N ALA A 122 -22.36 -28.63 12.26
CA ALA A 122 -21.74 -29.14 13.49
C ALA A 122 -21.16 -30.57 13.37
N SER A 123 -21.45 -31.30 12.28
CA SER A 123 -20.87 -32.62 11.97
C SER A 123 -19.68 -32.55 11.00
N GLY A 124 -19.37 -31.36 10.49
CA GLY A 124 -18.27 -31.11 9.56
C GLY A 124 -18.61 -31.26 8.08
N HIS A 125 -19.88 -31.51 7.72
CA HIS A 125 -20.31 -31.49 6.31
C HIS A 125 -20.27 -30.06 5.78
N VAL A 126 -19.81 -29.90 4.53
CA VAL A 126 -19.65 -28.60 3.87
C VAL A 126 -20.56 -28.50 2.67
N TYR A 127 -21.35 -27.44 2.63
CA TYR A 127 -22.40 -27.18 1.66
C TYR A 127 -22.08 -25.92 0.85
N ALA A 128 -22.01 -26.06 -0.48
CA ALA A 128 -21.77 -24.92 -1.37
C ALA A 128 -22.99 -23.99 -1.43
N ILE A 129 -22.74 -22.69 -1.43
CA ILE A 129 -23.76 -21.68 -1.73
C ILE A 129 -24.26 -21.90 -3.17
N GLY A 130 -25.57 -22.04 -3.32
CA GLY A 130 -26.25 -22.24 -4.60
C GLY A 130 -26.58 -20.92 -5.28
N LYS A 131 -27.43 -20.10 -4.67
CA LYS A 131 -27.86 -18.81 -5.20
C LYS A 131 -27.97 -17.74 -4.11
N ILE A 132 -27.43 -16.56 -4.39
CA ILE A 132 -27.62 -15.33 -3.62
C ILE A 132 -28.99 -14.75 -4.02
N GLU A 133 -29.90 -14.56 -3.06
CA GLU A 133 -31.32 -14.21 -3.29
C GLU A 133 -31.64 -12.75 -2.91
N LYS A 134 -31.03 -12.26 -1.83
CA LYS A 134 -31.08 -10.84 -1.41
C LYS A 134 -29.69 -10.42 -0.96
N PHE A 135 -29.32 -9.17 -1.21
CA PHE A 135 -28.11 -8.59 -0.63
C PHE A 135 -28.30 -7.10 -0.33
N SER A 136 -27.75 -6.62 0.79
CA SER A 136 -27.65 -5.19 1.08
C SER A 136 -26.29 -4.86 1.69
N LEU A 137 -25.49 -4.04 0.98
CA LEU A 137 -24.20 -3.58 1.48
C LEU A 137 -24.33 -2.68 2.71
N ARG A 138 -25.45 -1.95 2.84
CA ARG A 138 -25.67 -0.96 3.90
C ARG A 138 -26.24 -1.58 5.17
N LYS A 139 -27.25 -2.44 5.01
CA LYS A 139 -27.83 -3.23 6.10
C LYS A 139 -26.92 -4.40 6.51
N ASP A 140 -25.89 -4.68 5.71
CA ASP A 140 -24.86 -5.67 5.97
C ASP A 140 -25.43 -7.08 6.16
N PHE A 141 -26.27 -7.52 5.23
CA PHE A 141 -26.78 -8.89 5.18
C PHE A 141 -26.78 -9.47 3.77
N VAL A 142 -26.78 -10.79 3.71
CA VAL A 142 -27.13 -11.58 2.52
C VAL A 142 -28.13 -12.66 2.89
N VAL A 143 -29.08 -12.94 1.98
CA VAL A 143 -29.93 -14.13 1.99
C VAL A 143 -29.57 -14.99 0.79
N PHE A 144 -29.41 -16.29 0.99
CA PHE A 144 -28.99 -17.23 -0.05
C PHE A 144 -29.55 -18.63 0.20
N SER A 145 -29.56 -19.45 -0.84
CA SER A 145 -29.85 -20.89 -0.80
C SER A 145 -28.59 -21.73 -1.00
N LEU A 146 -28.62 -22.97 -0.52
CA LEU A 146 -27.56 -23.96 -0.75
C LEU A 146 -27.85 -24.76 -2.03
N ALA A 147 -26.78 -25.17 -2.72
CA ALA A 147 -26.89 -26.01 -3.93
C ALA A 147 -27.46 -27.40 -3.61
N SER A 148 -27.08 -27.94 -2.46
CA SER A 148 -27.60 -29.19 -1.88
C SER A 148 -27.78 -28.96 -0.38
N PRO A 149 -28.98 -28.62 0.12
CA PRO A 149 -29.20 -28.38 1.54
C PRO A 149 -29.07 -29.66 2.39
N PRO A 150 -28.76 -29.54 3.70
CA PRO A 150 -28.83 -30.64 4.64
C PRO A 150 -30.25 -31.23 4.74
N PRO A 151 -30.38 -32.53 5.06
CA PRO A 151 -31.67 -33.15 5.29
C PRO A 151 -32.36 -32.60 6.55
N GLY A 152 -33.68 -32.45 6.50
CA GLY A 152 -34.53 -32.17 7.67
C GLY A 152 -35.06 -30.73 7.82
N ASP A 153 -34.75 -29.81 6.89
CA ASP A 153 -35.22 -28.40 6.85
C ASP A 153 -35.19 -27.68 8.22
N ALA A 154 -34.13 -27.94 9.00
CA ALA A 154 -33.97 -27.37 10.34
C ALA A 154 -33.90 -25.84 10.25
N ALA A 155 -34.82 -25.17 10.93
CA ALA A 155 -35.08 -23.74 10.78
C ALA A 155 -35.25 -23.06 12.13
N LEU A 156 -34.75 -21.83 12.24
CA LEU A 156 -35.09 -20.94 13.35
C LEU A 156 -36.35 -20.15 13.01
N THR A 157 -37.31 -20.14 13.94
CA THR A 157 -38.46 -19.23 13.85
C THR A 157 -38.04 -17.80 14.20
N VAL A 158 -38.83 -16.80 13.78
CA VAL A 158 -38.49 -15.38 13.95
C VAL A 158 -39.43 -14.69 14.94
N ASP A 159 -38.91 -13.72 15.69
CA ASP A 159 -39.71 -12.63 16.28
C ASP A 159 -39.27 -11.30 15.65
N ALA A 160 -40.16 -10.72 14.85
CA ALA A 160 -39.93 -9.46 14.16
C ALA A 160 -40.24 -8.22 15.02
N LYS A 161 -40.73 -8.38 16.26
CA LYS A 161 -41.12 -7.29 17.17
C LYS A 161 -40.63 -7.51 18.61
N PRO A 162 -39.32 -7.72 18.84
CA PRO A 162 -38.77 -7.89 20.17
C PRO A 162 -38.98 -6.64 21.03
N ALA A 163 -39.43 -6.83 22.27
CA ALA A 163 -39.37 -5.81 23.31
C ALA A 163 -37.92 -5.48 23.69
N LEU A 164 -37.67 -4.31 24.29
CA LEU A 164 -36.39 -3.96 24.92
C LEU A 164 -36.24 -4.63 26.29
N ASN A 165 -35.00 -4.67 26.80
CA ASN A 165 -34.62 -5.17 28.13
C ASN A 165 -34.99 -6.64 28.41
N GLN A 166 -35.02 -7.47 27.39
CA GLN A 166 -35.14 -8.93 27.51
C GLN A 166 -33.81 -9.64 27.31
N VAL A 167 -33.73 -10.86 27.84
CA VAL A 167 -32.59 -11.77 27.67
C VAL A 167 -32.47 -12.17 26.20
N VAL A 168 -31.24 -12.11 25.69
CA VAL A 168 -30.91 -12.49 24.33
C VAL A 168 -29.67 -13.37 24.30
N TYR A 169 -29.56 -14.18 23.25
CA TYR A 169 -28.43 -15.09 23.05
C TYR A 169 -27.79 -14.83 21.70
N ALA A 170 -26.52 -14.43 21.71
CA ALA A 170 -25.71 -14.38 20.50
C ALA A 170 -25.16 -15.77 20.22
N VAL A 171 -25.55 -16.34 19.07
CA VAL A 171 -25.09 -17.67 18.64
C VAL A 171 -24.05 -17.51 17.54
N GLY A 172 -22.93 -18.23 17.67
CA GLY A 172 -21.91 -18.33 16.64
C GLY A 172 -21.44 -19.77 16.46
N ASN A 173 -20.98 -20.14 15.28
CA ASN A 173 -20.26 -21.38 15.01
C ASN A 173 -18.97 -20.99 14.29
N ALA A 174 -17.82 -21.19 14.93
CA ALA A 174 -16.56 -20.63 14.47
C ALA A 174 -15.35 -21.46 14.89
N LEU A 175 -14.25 -21.32 14.14
CA LEU A 175 -13.00 -22.05 14.32
C LEU A 175 -13.19 -23.58 14.38
N GLY A 176 -14.27 -24.14 13.82
CA GLY A 176 -14.61 -25.56 13.93
C GLY A 176 -14.81 -26.09 15.36
N THR A 177 -15.01 -25.23 16.37
CA THR A 177 -15.22 -25.67 17.77
C THR A 177 -16.68 -25.98 18.11
N GLY A 178 -17.58 -25.86 17.13
CA GLY A 178 -19.01 -26.08 17.27
C GLY A 178 -19.79 -24.80 17.64
N VAL A 179 -21.09 -24.98 17.84
CA VAL A 179 -22.02 -23.88 18.12
C VAL A 179 -21.85 -23.38 19.56
N VAL A 180 -21.47 -22.12 19.70
CA VAL A 180 -21.31 -21.40 20.96
C VAL A 180 -22.48 -20.44 21.14
N ILE A 181 -23.15 -20.55 22.28
CA ILE A 181 -24.26 -19.68 22.68
C ILE A 181 -23.79 -18.81 23.85
N ARG A 182 -24.03 -17.50 23.80
CA ARG A 182 -23.67 -16.54 24.86
C ARG A 182 -24.87 -15.65 25.19
N ASP A 183 -25.22 -15.57 26.46
CA ASP A 183 -26.33 -14.78 26.97
C ASP A 183 -25.97 -13.30 27.20
N GLY A 184 -27.00 -12.47 27.31
CA GLY A 184 -26.92 -11.06 27.65
C GLY A 184 -28.30 -10.40 27.54
N LEU A 185 -28.34 -9.07 27.39
CA LEU A 185 -29.58 -8.28 27.29
C LEU A 185 -29.63 -7.50 25.98
N TYR A 186 -30.82 -7.36 25.40
CA TYR A 186 -31.10 -6.35 24.38
C TYR A 186 -31.37 -5.01 25.08
N THR A 187 -30.42 -4.09 24.98
CA THR A 187 -30.31 -2.92 25.86
C THR A 187 -30.98 -1.66 25.31
N SER A 188 -30.82 -1.41 24.01
CA SER A 188 -31.17 -0.13 23.39
C SER A 188 -31.12 -0.23 21.86
N ASP A 189 -31.63 0.80 21.20
CA ASP A 189 -31.56 0.98 19.75
C ASP A 189 -30.76 2.23 19.39
N THR A 190 -29.91 2.14 18.35
CA THR A 190 -29.19 3.29 17.79
C THR A 190 -29.54 3.46 16.30
N PRO A 191 -29.90 4.66 15.81
CA PRO A 191 -30.09 4.91 14.39
C PRO A 191 -28.86 4.53 13.56
N GLU A 192 -29.08 4.09 12.32
CA GLU A 192 -27.98 3.87 11.38
C GLU A 192 -27.23 5.19 11.04
N GLN A 193 -25.91 5.06 10.83
CA GLN A 193 -24.95 6.15 10.84
C GLN A 193 -25.02 7.10 9.64
N GLN A 194 -25.54 6.66 8.49
CA GLN A 194 -25.53 7.45 7.26
C GLN A 194 -26.76 8.35 7.15
N ASP A 195 -27.97 7.79 7.34
CA ASP A 195 -29.24 8.54 7.23
C ASP A 195 -30.29 8.15 8.29
N GLY A 196 -29.98 7.24 9.24
CA GLY A 196 -30.92 6.86 10.31
C GLY A 196 -32.18 6.08 9.86
N GLN A 197 -32.17 5.48 8.67
CA GLN A 197 -33.36 4.85 8.05
C GLN A 197 -33.88 3.62 8.81
N TRP A 198 -33.03 2.94 9.57
CA TRP A 198 -33.40 1.91 10.53
C TRP A 198 -32.61 2.12 11.82
N LYS A 199 -32.86 1.27 12.82
CA LYS A 199 -32.06 1.22 14.05
C LYS A 199 -31.33 -0.11 14.16
N TRP A 200 -30.08 -0.04 14.58
CA TRP A 200 -29.29 -1.19 15.03
C TRP A 200 -29.69 -1.56 16.45
N MET A 201 -29.95 -2.84 16.68
CA MET A 201 -30.17 -3.39 18.02
C MET A 201 -28.83 -3.41 18.76
N ARG A 202 -28.79 -2.91 19.99
CA ARG A 202 -27.59 -2.91 20.84
C ARG A 202 -27.75 -3.92 21.98
N PHE A 203 -26.84 -4.89 22.06
CA PHE A 203 -26.94 -5.98 23.04
C PHE A 203 -25.62 -6.22 23.80
N SER A 204 -25.73 -6.75 25.03
CA SER A 204 -24.57 -6.98 25.92
C SER A 204 -23.96 -8.38 25.84
N ALA A 205 -24.64 -9.35 25.21
CA ALA A 205 -24.11 -10.70 25.03
C ALA A 205 -22.77 -10.65 24.28
N ALA A 206 -21.75 -11.33 24.80
CA ALA A 206 -20.37 -11.14 24.35
C ALA A 206 -20.14 -11.64 22.92
N ALA A 207 -19.96 -10.75 21.94
CA ALA A 207 -19.53 -11.12 20.59
C ALA A 207 -18.00 -11.20 20.49
N SER A 208 -17.51 -12.16 19.69
CA SER A 208 -16.11 -12.30 19.27
C SER A 208 -16.07 -12.59 17.76
N PRO A 209 -14.91 -12.46 17.09
CA PRO A 209 -14.74 -12.98 15.74
C PRO A 209 -15.27 -14.41 15.63
N GLY A 210 -16.03 -14.68 14.57
CA GLY A 210 -16.82 -15.90 14.42
C GLY A 210 -18.33 -15.70 14.60
N ASN A 211 -18.79 -14.87 15.53
CA ASN A 211 -20.24 -14.65 15.75
C ASN A 211 -20.90 -13.79 14.66
N SER A 212 -20.13 -13.06 13.86
CA SER A 212 -20.66 -12.20 12.78
C SER A 212 -21.42 -13.03 11.74
N GLY A 213 -22.62 -12.56 11.38
CA GLY A 213 -23.60 -13.26 10.56
C GLY A 213 -24.49 -14.25 11.31
N GLY A 214 -24.17 -14.59 12.56
CA GLY A 214 -24.95 -15.49 13.38
C GLY A 214 -26.25 -14.88 13.90
N PRO A 215 -27.21 -15.70 14.37
CA PRO A 215 -28.48 -15.20 14.86
C PRO A 215 -28.33 -14.65 16.28
N LEU A 216 -28.98 -13.51 16.52
CA LEU A 216 -29.35 -13.04 17.85
C LEU A 216 -30.72 -13.62 18.17
N LEU A 217 -30.83 -14.39 19.26
CA LEU A 217 -32.05 -15.09 19.67
C LEU A 217 -32.70 -14.43 20.89
N ASP A 218 -34.02 -14.55 21.01
CA ASP A 218 -34.76 -14.29 22.25
C ASP A 218 -34.69 -15.47 23.24
N LYS A 219 -35.39 -15.33 24.37
CA LYS A 219 -35.53 -16.37 25.41
C LYS A 219 -36.22 -17.67 24.96
N ASP A 220 -36.96 -17.63 23.86
CA ASP A 220 -37.72 -18.77 23.31
C ASP A 220 -36.96 -19.41 22.13
N GLY A 221 -35.76 -18.93 21.80
CA GLY A 221 -34.91 -19.43 20.72
C GLY A 221 -35.27 -18.88 19.34
N LYS A 222 -36.04 -17.78 19.25
CA LYS A 222 -36.44 -17.16 17.98
C LYS A 222 -35.44 -16.11 17.55
N VAL A 223 -35.16 -16.02 16.25
CA VAL A 223 -34.29 -14.96 15.69
C VAL A 223 -34.98 -13.62 15.81
N ILE A 224 -34.28 -12.67 16.43
CA ILE A 224 -34.66 -11.25 16.51
C ILE A 224 -33.73 -10.36 15.70
N GLY A 225 -32.52 -10.83 15.36
CA GLY A 225 -31.59 -10.11 14.49
C GLY A 225 -30.39 -10.91 14.00
N VAL A 226 -29.59 -10.30 13.13
CA VAL A 226 -28.30 -10.80 12.62
C VAL A 226 -27.16 -10.08 13.32
N VAL A 227 -26.27 -10.80 14.01
CA VAL A 227 -25.11 -10.23 14.70
C VAL A 227 -24.10 -9.72 13.67
N LEU A 228 -23.64 -8.46 13.78
CA LEU A 228 -22.73 -7.86 12.81
C LEU A 228 -21.35 -7.57 13.38
N MET A 229 -21.26 -6.66 14.35
CA MET A 229 -19.99 -6.10 14.81
C MET A 229 -20.04 -5.69 16.29
N LYS A 230 -18.86 -5.60 16.93
CA LYS A 230 -18.70 -5.00 18.26
C LYS A 230 -18.66 -3.47 18.15
N SER A 231 -19.23 -2.76 19.12
CA SER A 231 -19.07 -1.31 19.22
C SER A 231 -17.62 -0.92 19.53
N ALA A 232 -17.09 0.09 18.84
CA ALA A 232 -15.73 0.57 19.06
C ALA A 232 -15.53 1.22 20.44
N ASN A 233 -16.57 1.87 20.97
CA ASN A 233 -16.46 2.78 22.12
C ASN A 233 -17.16 2.27 23.40
N GLU A 234 -17.86 1.13 23.33
CA GLU A 234 -18.66 0.60 24.45
C GLU A 234 -18.62 -0.93 24.48
N ASN A 235 -18.91 -1.53 25.65
CA ASN A 235 -19.05 -2.99 25.82
C ASN A 235 -20.41 -3.52 25.32
N LEU A 236 -20.86 -3.03 24.16
CA LEU A 236 -22.10 -3.46 23.49
C LEU A 236 -21.80 -3.89 22.04
N ASN A 237 -22.64 -4.77 21.51
CA ASN A 237 -22.55 -5.31 20.16
C ASN A 237 -23.78 -4.89 19.34
N TYR A 238 -23.64 -4.85 18.02
CA TYR A 238 -24.69 -4.46 17.09
C TYR A 238 -25.26 -5.66 16.34
N ALA A 239 -26.59 -5.69 16.21
CA ALA A 239 -27.31 -6.57 15.30
C ALA A 239 -28.26 -5.79 14.38
N LEU A 240 -28.43 -6.28 13.15
CA LEU A 240 -29.52 -5.86 12.27
C LEU A 240 -30.82 -6.52 12.75
N PRO A 241 -31.94 -5.79 12.97
CA PRO A 241 -33.23 -6.42 13.26
C PRO A 241 -33.65 -7.40 12.16
N ILE A 242 -34.18 -8.57 12.51
CA ILE A 242 -34.56 -9.59 11.52
C ILE A 242 -35.66 -9.10 10.56
N SER A 243 -36.51 -8.18 11.04
CA SER A 243 -37.51 -7.48 10.23
C SER A 243 -36.90 -6.74 9.04
N GLU A 244 -35.69 -6.19 9.15
CA GLU A 244 -35.00 -5.50 8.04
C GLU A 244 -34.56 -6.47 6.93
N VAL A 245 -34.24 -7.72 7.27
CA VAL A 245 -33.90 -8.79 6.31
C VAL A 245 -35.18 -9.31 5.63
N LEU A 246 -36.24 -9.51 6.42
CA LEU A 246 -37.53 -10.02 5.93
C LEU A 246 -38.21 -9.02 4.98
N ASN A 247 -38.22 -7.74 5.36
CA ASN A 247 -38.83 -6.65 4.58
C ASN A 247 -37.97 -6.18 3.38
N ALA A 248 -36.72 -6.64 3.26
CA ALA A 248 -35.90 -6.29 2.11
C ALA A 248 -36.45 -6.91 0.82
N PRO A 249 -36.36 -6.21 -0.33
CA PRO A 249 -36.84 -6.74 -1.60
C PRO A 249 -36.19 -8.08 -1.96
N ASP A 250 -36.97 -9.01 -2.47
CA ASP A 250 -36.48 -10.26 -3.06
C ASP A 250 -35.75 -9.97 -4.39
N ASN A 251 -34.86 -10.88 -4.80
CA ASN A 251 -34.28 -10.92 -6.15
C ASN A 251 -33.49 -9.67 -6.57
N VAL A 252 -32.88 -8.97 -5.61
CA VAL A 252 -32.03 -7.80 -5.87
C VAL A 252 -30.87 -7.67 -4.89
N ALA A 253 -29.71 -7.29 -5.42
CA ALA A 253 -28.57 -6.80 -4.65
C ALA A 253 -28.62 -5.27 -4.60
N VAL A 254 -28.66 -4.69 -3.40
CA VAL A 254 -28.72 -3.24 -3.17
C VAL A 254 -27.41 -2.74 -2.58
N ILE A 255 -26.77 -1.83 -3.30
CA ILE A 255 -25.57 -1.13 -2.88
C ILE A 255 -25.97 0.34 -2.68
N ASP A 256 -26.08 0.78 -1.43
CA ASP A 256 -26.21 2.18 -1.04
C ASP A 256 -25.20 2.39 0.08
N LYS A 257 -24.09 3.08 -0.14
CA LYS A 257 -23.10 3.31 0.93
C LYS A 257 -22.28 4.55 0.67
N ARG A 258 -22.13 5.40 1.69
CA ARG A 258 -21.14 6.47 1.70
C ARG A 258 -19.75 5.87 1.85
N ILE A 259 -18.92 6.03 0.82
CA ILE A 259 -17.57 5.49 0.77
C ILE A 259 -16.59 6.68 0.70
N PRO A 260 -15.69 6.84 1.68
CA PRO A 260 -14.60 7.79 1.56
C PRO A 260 -13.58 7.30 0.53
N TYR A 261 -13.01 8.22 -0.25
CA TYR A 261 -11.94 7.95 -1.20
C TYR A 261 -10.81 8.96 -1.01
N SER A 262 -9.58 8.46 -0.96
CA SER A 262 -8.35 9.23 -0.72
C SER A 262 -7.27 8.77 -1.71
N PHE A 263 -6.37 9.68 -2.08
CA PHE A 263 -5.26 9.41 -2.97
C PHE A 263 -3.94 9.78 -2.29
N ASP A 264 -2.98 8.87 -2.25
CA ASP A 264 -1.83 8.92 -1.32
C ASP A 264 -0.80 10.05 -1.57
N LEU A 265 -1.04 10.97 -2.52
CA LEU A 265 -0.17 12.12 -2.75
C LEU A 265 -0.65 13.41 -2.06
N PHE A 266 -1.84 13.44 -1.47
CA PHE A 266 -2.39 14.61 -0.76
C PHE A 266 -3.55 14.27 0.18
N ASP A 267 -3.79 15.12 1.18
CA ASP A 267 -4.83 14.89 2.21
C ASP A 267 -6.29 15.10 1.74
N SER A 268 -6.52 15.61 0.53
CA SER A 268 -7.88 15.81 0.00
C SER A 268 -8.59 14.49 -0.24
N MET A 269 -9.79 14.34 0.34
CA MET A 269 -10.68 13.19 0.12
C MET A 269 -11.98 13.57 -0.61
N LEU A 270 -12.64 12.54 -1.15
CA LEU A 270 -14.07 12.55 -1.49
C LEU A 270 -14.84 11.68 -0.48
N SER A 271 -16.13 11.96 -0.30
CA SER A 271 -17.03 11.11 0.49
C SER A 271 -18.38 11.04 -0.21
N ASN A 272 -18.43 10.24 -1.27
CA ASN A 272 -19.60 10.11 -2.12
C ASN A 272 -20.42 8.87 -1.73
N VAL A 273 -21.72 8.90 -2.06
CA VAL A 273 -22.60 7.75 -1.86
C VAL A 273 -22.63 6.93 -3.14
N LEU A 274 -22.06 5.72 -3.09
CA LEU A 274 -22.24 4.72 -4.14
C LEU A 274 -23.68 4.20 -4.05
N LYS A 275 -24.45 4.40 -5.13
CA LYS A 275 -25.80 3.84 -5.30
C LYS A 275 -25.85 2.98 -6.56
N ALA A 276 -26.09 1.69 -6.40
CA ALA A 276 -26.20 0.73 -7.48
C ALA A 276 -27.12 -0.44 -7.08
N GLN A 277 -27.68 -1.12 -8.07
CA GLN A 277 -28.45 -2.35 -7.87
C GLN A 277 -28.28 -3.29 -9.07
N PHE A 278 -28.35 -4.60 -8.83
CA PHE A 278 -28.39 -5.61 -9.87
C PHE A 278 -29.30 -6.78 -9.49
N ALA A 279 -29.81 -7.49 -10.49
CA ALA A 279 -30.78 -8.57 -10.31
C ALA A 279 -30.14 -9.82 -9.68
N LEU A 280 -30.92 -10.51 -8.86
CA LEU A 280 -30.69 -11.84 -8.30
C LEU A 280 -31.88 -12.75 -8.72
N PRO A 281 -31.82 -14.09 -8.60
CA PRO A 281 -30.74 -14.91 -8.04
C PRO A 281 -29.52 -15.07 -8.95
N LEU A 282 -28.34 -14.93 -8.38
CA LEU A 282 -27.04 -15.21 -9.01
C LEU A 282 -26.29 -16.29 -8.22
N ASP A 283 -25.44 -17.10 -8.85
CA ASP A 283 -24.46 -17.88 -8.06
C ASP A 283 -23.34 -16.97 -7.53
N PHE A 284 -22.49 -17.51 -6.65
CA PHE A 284 -21.43 -16.74 -6.02
C PHE A 284 -20.44 -16.11 -7.02
N ALA A 285 -20.10 -16.80 -8.11
CA ALA A 285 -19.15 -16.28 -9.10
C ALA A 285 -19.78 -15.13 -9.91
N GLN A 286 -21.03 -15.29 -10.34
CA GLN A 286 -21.81 -14.23 -11.00
C GLN A 286 -22.02 -13.01 -10.08
N PHE A 287 -22.35 -13.24 -8.80
CA PHE A 287 -22.46 -12.18 -7.79
C PHE A 287 -21.13 -11.45 -7.59
N SER A 288 -20.02 -12.19 -7.41
CA SER A 288 -18.68 -11.63 -7.21
C SER A 288 -18.26 -10.74 -8.39
N ALA A 289 -18.47 -11.20 -9.63
CA ALA A 289 -18.19 -10.39 -10.81
C ALA A 289 -19.06 -9.13 -10.90
N SER A 290 -20.36 -9.23 -10.59
CA SER A 290 -21.30 -8.10 -10.66
C SER A 290 -20.99 -7.03 -9.61
N TYR A 291 -20.74 -7.44 -8.36
CA TYR A 291 -20.37 -6.55 -7.27
C TYR A 291 -19.00 -5.91 -7.52
N GLN A 292 -17.99 -6.69 -7.96
CA GLN A 292 -16.67 -6.15 -8.24
C GLN A 292 -16.73 -5.07 -9.32
N LYS A 293 -17.46 -5.30 -10.42
CA LYS A 293 -17.61 -4.29 -11.47
C LYS A 293 -18.16 -2.96 -10.93
N VAL A 294 -19.17 -3.02 -10.05
CA VAL A 294 -19.73 -1.81 -9.42
C VAL A 294 -18.70 -1.08 -8.55
N MET A 295 -17.84 -1.82 -7.83
CA MET A 295 -16.78 -1.24 -7.02
C MET A 295 -15.64 -0.65 -7.86
N ASP A 296 -15.26 -1.32 -8.95
CA ASP A 296 -14.21 -0.87 -9.87
C ASP A 296 -14.66 0.39 -10.64
N ASP A 297 -15.87 0.38 -11.22
CA ASP A 297 -16.49 1.53 -11.86
C ASP A 297 -16.56 2.75 -10.90
N PHE A 298 -16.82 2.50 -9.61
CA PHE A 298 -16.85 3.54 -8.59
C PHE A 298 -15.44 4.07 -8.27
N ALA A 299 -14.45 3.20 -8.09
CA ALA A 299 -13.06 3.59 -7.83
C ALA A 299 -12.47 4.44 -8.97
N ASP A 300 -12.66 4.02 -10.23
CA ASP A 300 -12.29 4.79 -11.42
C ASP A 300 -12.93 6.18 -11.41
N GLY A 301 -14.23 6.23 -11.10
CA GLY A 301 -14.98 7.48 -10.97
C GLY A 301 -14.47 8.38 -9.84
N GLN A 302 -14.12 7.82 -8.67
CA GLN A 302 -13.61 8.57 -7.53
C GLN A 302 -12.21 9.13 -7.78
N LEU A 303 -11.29 8.31 -8.29
CA LEU A 303 -9.92 8.77 -8.61
C LEU A 303 -9.96 9.90 -9.64
N LYS A 304 -10.71 9.71 -10.73
CA LYS A 304 -10.90 10.73 -11.76
C LYS A 304 -11.52 12.01 -11.20
N ALA A 305 -12.56 11.90 -10.37
CA ALA A 305 -13.21 13.06 -9.77
C ALA A 305 -12.32 13.80 -8.76
N LEU A 306 -11.50 13.07 -7.99
CA LEU A 306 -10.59 13.65 -7.00
C LEU A 306 -9.43 14.38 -7.68
N LEU A 307 -8.81 13.77 -8.70
CA LEU A 307 -7.78 14.42 -9.51
C LEU A 307 -8.33 15.64 -10.27
N ALA A 308 -9.56 15.57 -10.80
CA ALA A 308 -10.21 16.71 -11.44
C ALA A 308 -10.50 17.85 -10.46
N LYS A 309 -11.02 17.55 -9.26
CA LYS A 309 -11.27 18.51 -8.17
C LYS A 309 -9.99 19.23 -7.74
N GLU A 310 -8.88 18.51 -7.65
CA GLU A 310 -7.59 19.08 -7.25
C GLU A 310 -6.77 19.62 -8.42
N SER A 311 -7.21 19.52 -9.67
CA SER A 311 -6.41 19.77 -10.89
C SER A 311 -5.61 21.08 -10.91
N ALA A 312 -6.22 22.20 -10.49
CA ALA A 312 -5.55 23.51 -10.38
C ALA A 312 -4.51 23.59 -9.23
N LYS A 313 -4.53 22.63 -8.31
CA LYS A 313 -3.65 22.48 -7.14
C LYS A 313 -2.76 21.23 -7.22
N LEU A 314 -2.83 20.43 -8.29
CA LEU A 314 -1.91 19.33 -8.53
C LEU A 314 -0.57 19.88 -9.02
N PHE A 315 0.53 19.22 -8.69
CA PHE A 315 1.78 19.39 -9.43
C PHE A 315 1.51 19.16 -10.94
N PRO A 316 1.95 20.05 -11.84
CA PRO A 316 2.92 21.13 -11.64
C PRO A 316 2.35 22.53 -11.32
N ASN A 317 1.05 22.68 -11.09
CA ASN A 317 0.39 23.99 -10.91
C ASN A 317 0.16 24.40 -9.45
N GLY A 318 0.24 23.44 -8.51
CA GLY A 318 -0.02 23.67 -7.09
C GLY A 318 1.10 24.41 -6.37
N GLU A 319 0.79 24.96 -5.20
CA GLU A 319 1.75 25.65 -4.31
C GLU A 319 3.00 24.78 -4.04
N GLY A 320 4.19 25.38 -4.06
CA GLY A 320 5.48 24.65 -3.98
C GLY A 320 5.98 24.03 -5.29
N SER A 321 5.15 23.92 -6.34
CA SER A 321 5.62 23.34 -7.62
C SER A 321 6.76 24.16 -8.26
N SER A 322 6.78 25.48 -8.09
CA SER A 322 7.86 26.35 -8.58
C SER A 322 9.24 25.91 -8.08
N GLU A 323 9.36 25.43 -6.84
CA GLU A 323 10.63 24.97 -6.28
C GLU A 323 11.13 23.72 -7.03
N LEU A 324 10.22 22.79 -7.31
CA LEU A 324 10.48 21.55 -8.06
C LEU A 324 10.73 21.78 -9.56
N LEU A 325 10.20 22.86 -10.15
CA LEU A 325 10.30 23.17 -11.58
C LEU A 325 11.53 24.01 -11.95
N HIS A 326 12.07 24.77 -10.99
CA HIS A 326 13.20 25.68 -11.19
C HIS A 326 14.45 25.29 -10.38
N GLY A 327 14.32 24.37 -9.41
CA GLY A 327 15.43 23.83 -8.64
C GLY A 327 16.32 22.87 -9.44
N MET A 328 17.54 22.67 -8.95
CA MET A 328 18.44 21.63 -9.47
C MET A 328 17.89 20.23 -9.16
N PRO A 329 18.09 19.24 -10.06
CA PRO A 329 17.69 17.87 -9.81
C PRO A 329 18.45 17.30 -8.60
N SER A 330 17.75 16.50 -7.78
CA SER A 330 18.41 15.69 -6.76
C SER A 330 19.30 14.65 -7.43
N MET A 331 20.55 14.52 -6.96
CA MET A 331 21.52 13.53 -7.44
C MET A 331 21.54 12.24 -6.60
N GLY A 332 20.57 12.05 -5.70
CA GLY A 332 20.45 10.83 -4.91
C GLY A 332 20.01 9.63 -5.75
N ASP A 333 20.57 8.45 -5.45
CA ASP A 333 20.22 7.15 -6.05
C ASP A 333 18.79 6.68 -5.71
N PHE A 334 18.27 7.11 -4.56
CA PHE A 334 17.02 6.64 -4.00
C PHE A 334 15.78 7.34 -4.61
N PRO A 335 14.79 6.59 -5.13
CA PRO A 335 13.58 7.18 -5.71
C PRO A 335 12.71 7.84 -4.64
N THR A 336 12.05 8.93 -5.02
CA THR A 336 11.08 9.67 -4.19
C THR A 336 9.78 9.91 -4.94
N LEU A 337 8.75 10.38 -4.24
CA LEU A 337 7.48 10.82 -4.84
C LEU A 337 7.29 12.31 -4.64
N ILE A 338 6.81 13.02 -5.65
CA ILE A 338 6.29 14.37 -5.51
C ILE A 338 4.95 14.28 -4.78
N THR A 339 4.85 14.83 -3.57
CA THR A 339 3.66 14.79 -2.71
C THR A 339 3.33 16.16 -2.16
N ARG A 340 2.06 16.42 -1.88
CA ARG A 340 1.61 17.62 -1.17
C ARG A 340 1.63 17.36 0.33
N ASN A 341 2.44 18.10 1.07
CA ASN A 341 2.53 17.99 2.52
C ASN A 341 1.34 18.66 3.23
N SER A 342 1.33 18.59 4.57
CA SER A 342 0.27 19.17 5.41
C SER A 342 0.21 20.70 5.43
N SER A 343 1.25 21.41 4.97
CA SER A 343 1.19 22.85 4.69
C SER A 343 0.57 23.18 3.34
N GLY A 344 0.24 22.18 2.52
CA GLY A 344 -0.35 22.37 1.19
C GLY A 344 0.66 22.52 0.06
N THR A 345 1.97 22.43 0.33
CA THR A 345 3.04 22.60 -0.66
C THR A 345 3.51 21.27 -1.22
N TRP A 346 3.78 21.23 -2.53
CA TRP A 346 4.37 20.08 -3.22
C TRP A 346 5.88 20.03 -3.00
N ALA A 347 6.38 18.86 -2.59
CA ALA A 347 7.80 18.60 -2.37
C ALA A 347 8.15 17.12 -2.63
N LEU A 348 9.45 16.83 -2.74
CA LEU A 348 9.92 15.44 -2.77
C LEU A 348 9.74 14.77 -1.40
N ALA A 349 9.11 13.61 -1.39
CA ALA A 349 8.89 12.80 -0.20
C ALA A 349 9.33 11.35 -0.42
N GLY A 350 10.03 10.83 0.58
CA GLY A 350 10.52 9.46 0.63
C GLY A 350 11.54 9.37 1.74
N ARG A 351 11.51 8.29 2.51
CA ARG A 351 12.52 8.00 3.53
C ARG A 351 13.18 6.68 3.20
N SER A 352 14.47 6.74 2.83
CA SER A 352 15.31 5.56 2.72
C SER A 352 15.60 4.97 4.11
N GLY A 353 15.76 3.65 4.13
CA GLY A 353 16.32 2.90 5.25
C GLY A 353 17.78 2.55 5.00
N GLY A 354 18.34 1.66 5.83
CA GLY A 354 19.71 1.18 5.66
C GLY A 354 19.90 0.39 4.37
N LYS A 355 20.99 0.67 3.64
CA LYS A 355 21.43 -0.04 2.43
C LYS A 355 21.77 -1.50 2.79
N VAL A 356 21.17 -2.45 2.08
CA VAL A 356 21.43 -3.89 2.21
C VAL A 356 22.40 -4.32 1.10
N THR A 357 23.62 -4.69 1.48
CA THR A 357 24.66 -5.14 0.54
C THR A 357 24.27 -6.47 -0.11
N LEU A 358 24.46 -6.55 -1.42
CA LEU A 358 24.37 -7.79 -2.22
C LEU A 358 25.80 -8.18 -2.68
N PRO A 359 26.01 -9.39 -3.20
CA PRO A 359 27.31 -9.76 -3.78
C PRO A 359 27.70 -8.84 -4.95
N ASP A 360 29.00 -8.79 -5.25
CA ASP A 360 29.53 -8.25 -6.50
C ASP A 360 29.06 -6.81 -6.79
N ASN A 361 29.31 -5.92 -5.82
CA ASN A 361 28.95 -4.49 -5.77
C ASN A 361 27.45 -4.14 -5.80
N GLY A 362 26.56 -5.12 -5.93
CA GLY A 362 25.12 -4.88 -5.84
C GLY A 362 24.68 -4.41 -4.46
N TYR A 363 23.57 -3.66 -4.39
CA TYR A 363 22.93 -3.31 -3.12
C TYR A 363 21.44 -3.03 -3.32
N LEU A 364 20.70 -3.02 -2.21
CA LEU A 364 19.29 -2.68 -2.17
C LEU A 364 19.03 -1.67 -1.06
N THR A 365 18.55 -0.48 -1.40
CA THR A 365 18.09 0.54 -0.45
C THR A 365 16.57 0.47 -0.38
N PRO A 366 15.97 -0.09 0.69
CA PRO A 366 14.52 -0.03 0.92
C PRO A 366 14.13 1.33 1.51
N GLY A 367 12.84 1.66 1.45
CA GLY A 367 12.27 2.83 2.09
C GLY A 367 10.76 2.94 1.85
N MET A 368 10.18 4.10 2.14
CA MET A 368 8.74 4.31 2.08
C MET A 368 8.38 5.77 1.81
N ALA A 369 7.29 5.98 1.07
CA ALA A 369 6.55 7.23 0.97
C ALA A 369 5.06 6.92 1.16
N ASN A 370 4.46 7.50 2.21
CA ASN A 370 3.07 7.24 2.63
C ASN A 370 2.80 5.72 2.70
N HIS A 371 1.80 5.20 1.97
CA HIS A 371 1.47 3.76 1.96
C HIS A 371 2.19 2.95 0.87
N THR A 372 3.18 3.53 0.18
CA THR A 372 3.96 2.87 -0.88
C THR A 372 5.38 2.56 -0.38
N PHE A 373 5.78 1.30 -0.47
CA PHE A 373 7.19 0.94 -0.32
C PHE A 373 7.98 1.41 -1.54
N LEU A 374 9.16 1.96 -1.30
CA LEU A 374 10.10 2.41 -2.31
C LEU A 374 11.39 1.60 -2.20
N PHE A 375 12.00 1.25 -3.32
CA PHE A 375 13.30 0.59 -3.36
C PHE A 375 14.17 1.16 -4.47
N HIS A 376 15.45 1.35 -4.18
CA HIS A 376 16.48 1.38 -5.21
C HIS A 376 17.27 0.06 -5.16
N LEU A 377 17.37 -0.62 -6.30
CA LEU A 377 18.12 -1.86 -6.47
C LEU A 377 19.25 -1.63 -7.47
N ARG A 378 20.49 -1.55 -6.99
CA ARG A 378 21.69 -1.71 -7.81
C ARG A 378 21.95 -3.19 -8.04
N LYS A 379 22.00 -3.61 -9.31
CA LYS A 379 22.30 -4.99 -9.67
C LYS A 379 23.76 -5.34 -9.35
N PRO A 380 24.05 -6.58 -8.92
CA PRO A 380 25.40 -7.14 -8.96
C PRO A 380 26.02 -7.00 -10.36
N ASP A 381 27.31 -6.67 -10.45
CA ASP A 381 27.97 -6.34 -11.73
C ASP A 381 27.94 -7.51 -12.74
N SER A 382 28.00 -8.75 -12.24
CA SER A 382 27.83 -10.01 -12.99
C SER A 382 26.40 -10.30 -13.50
N ILE A 383 25.41 -9.49 -13.15
CA ILE A 383 24.03 -9.62 -13.65
C ILE A 383 23.78 -8.57 -14.73
N SER A 384 23.58 -9.01 -15.97
CA SER A 384 23.20 -8.12 -17.07
C SER A 384 21.79 -7.57 -16.91
N SER A 385 21.57 -6.36 -17.41
CA SER A 385 20.27 -5.66 -17.42
C SER A 385 19.20 -6.53 -18.07
N LYS A 386 19.49 -7.14 -19.23
CA LYS A 386 18.58 -8.08 -19.90
C LYS A 386 18.14 -9.26 -19.02
N LYS A 387 19.03 -9.78 -18.15
CA LYS A 387 18.70 -10.88 -17.23
C LYS A 387 17.81 -10.40 -16.09
N LEU A 388 18.15 -9.27 -15.46
CA LEU A 388 17.37 -8.69 -14.37
C LEU A 388 15.98 -8.19 -14.82
N TYR A 389 15.89 -7.58 -15.99
CA TYR A 389 14.63 -7.03 -16.51
C TYR A 389 13.68 -8.11 -17.06
N GLY A 390 14.25 -9.20 -17.58
CA GLY A 390 13.51 -10.35 -18.08
C GLY A 390 13.12 -11.41 -17.03
N ASP A 391 13.59 -11.29 -15.78
CA ASP A 391 13.31 -12.26 -14.71
C ASP A 391 12.54 -11.60 -13.53
N PRO A 392 11.20 -11.68 -13.52
CA PRO A 392 10.39 -11.16 -12.42
C PRO A 392 10.66 -11.84 -11.08
N VAL A 393 11.09 -13.12 -11.09
CA VAL A 393 11.39 -13.86 -9.86
C VAL A 393 12.68 -13.34 -9.25
N MET A 394 13.72 -13.11 -10.07
CA MET A 394 14.98 -12.50 -9.61
C MET A 394 14.79 -11.14 -8.94
N LEU A 395 13.91 -10.29 -9.50
CA LEU A 395 13.56 -9.01 -8.86
C LEU A 395 12.96 -9.25 -7.47
N MET A 396 11.87 -10.02 -7.38
CA MET A 396 11.14 -10.21 -6.12
C MET A 396 11.99 -10.91 -5.06
N ASP A 397 12.70 -11.98 -5.42
CA ASP A 397 13.61 -12.71 -4.54
C ASP A 397 14.75 -11.82 -4.02
N THR A 398 15.17 -10.82 -4.82
CA THR A 398 16.17 -9.84 -4.38
C THR A 398 15.56 -8.81 -3.41
N LEU A 399 14.35 -8.30 -3.68
CA LEU A 399 13.64 -7.42 -2.75
C LEU A 399 13.41 -8.08 -1.38
N LEU A 400 13.03 -9.37 -1.38
CA LEU A 400 12.78 -10.18 -0.19
C LEU A 400 14.01 -10.35 0.74
N LYS A 401 15.23 -10.11 0.25
CA LYS A 401 16.45 -10.14 1.09
C LYS A 401 16.47 -9.08 2.19
N THR A 402 15.72 -7.99 2.04
CA THR A 402 15.53 -6.99 3.12
C THR A 402 14.70 -7.54 4.29
N GLY A 403 14.05 -8.70 4.14
CA GLY A 403 13.27 -9.33 5.20
C GLY A 403 11.93 -8.64 5.50
N PHE A 404 11.44 -7.79 4.59
CA PHE A 404 10.18 -7.05 4.77
C PHE A 404 8.94 -7.96 4.82
N VAL A 405 8.94 -9.09 4.11
CA VAL A 405 7.90 -10.12 4.23
C VAL A 405 8.37 -11.25 5.15
N LYS A 406 7.67 -11.44 6.27
CA LYS A 406 7.82 -12.60 7.15
C LYS A 406 6.46 -13.22 7.43
N ARG A 407 6.32 -14.51 7.21
CA ARG A 407 5.13 -15.26 7.61
C ARG A 407 5.19 -15.52 9.11
N ARG A 408 4.18 -15.01 9.84
CA ARG A 408 4.01 -15.35 11.25
C ARG A 408 3.45 -16.76 11.37
N VAL A 409 4.04 -17.57 12.25
CA VAL A 409 3.55 -18.91 12.61
C VAL A 409 3.66 -19.03 14.13
N GLY A 410 2.52 -18.89 14.83
CA GLY A 410 2.50 -18.78 16.29
C GLY A 410 3.35 -17.59 16.80
N PRO A 411 4.38 -17.84 17.64
CA PRO A 411 5.33 -16.82 18.08
C PRO A 411 6.41 -16.49 17.04
N GLU A 412 6.67 -17.38 16.07
CA GLU A 412 7.75 -17.23 15.10
C GLU A 412 7.40 -16.33 13.92
N ARG A 413 8.44 -15.77 13.28
CA ARG A 413 8.36 -14.99 12.04
C ARG A 413 9.39 -15.52 11.05
N VAL A 414 8.95 -16.38 10.12
CA VAL A 414 9.79 -17.01 9.11
C VAL A 414 9.90 -16.11 7.89
N GLN A 415 11.11 -15.78 7.44
CA GLN A 415 11.34 -14.97 6.24
C GLN A 415 10.88 -15.71 4.99
N VAL A 416 10.17 -14.98 4.12
CA VAL A 416 9.82 -15.43 2.77
C VAL A 416 11.01 -15.13 1.87
N THR A 417 11.45 -16.13 1.11
CA THR A 417 12.64 -16.04 0.23
C THR A 417 12.27 -16.00 -1.26
N SER A 418 11.07 -16.45 -1.63
CA SER A 418 10.50 -16.23 -2.96
C SER A 418 8.96 -16.18 -2.91
N LEU A 419 8.34 -15.39 -3.79
CA LEU A 419 6.90 -15.43 -4.09
C LEU A 419 6.58 -16.31 -5.32
N GLY A 420 7.59 -16.90 -5.96
CA GLY A 420 7.44 -17.59 -7.24
C GLY A 420 7.14 -16.63 -8.41
N LYS A 421 6.54 -17.17 -9.47
CA LYS A 421 6.17 -16.38 -10.66
C LYS A 421 4.97 -15.48 -10.38
N PRO A 422 4.93 -14.25 -10.92
CA PRO A 422 3.75 -13.41 -10.81
C PRO A 422 2.58 -13.98 -11.62
N THR A 423 1.36 -13.64 -11.20
CA THR A 423 0.10 -13.89 -11.93
C THR A 423 -0.16 -12.89 -13.06
N GLN A 424 0.56 -11.77 -13.08
CA GLN A 424 0.52 -10.75 -14.13
C GLN A 424 1.93 -10.17 -14.29
N ASP A 425 2.40 -10.03 -15.53
CA ASP A 425 3.64 -9.32 -15.89
C ASP A 425 3.32 -8.49 -17.15
N THR A 426 3.32 -7.17 -17.00
CA THR A 426 2.77 -6.22 -17.98
C THR A 426 3.59 -4.94 -18.01
N LEU A 427 3.50 -4.16 -19.09
CA LEU A 427 4.13 -2.84 -19.18
C LEU A 427 3.08 -1.74 -19.01
N TYR A 428 3.42 -0.71 -18.24
CA TYR A 428 2.64 0.53 -18.13
C TYR A 428 3.53 1.71 -18.52
N THR A 429 3.00 2.61 -19.34
CA THR A 429 3.70 3.85 -19.72
C THR A 429 3.00 5.01 -19.04
N ASP A 430 3.76 5.77 -18.25
CA ASP A 430 3.24 6.95 -17.53
C ASP A 430 3.16 8.19 -18.43
N ARG A 431 2.65 9.32 -17.91
CA ARG A 431 2.52 10.57 -18.67
C ARG A 431 3.84 11.12 -19.20
N TRP A 432 4.98 10.70 -18.62
CA TRP A 432 6.34 11.13 -18.96
C TRP A 432 7.03 10.16 -19.92
N GLN A 433 6.31 9.19 -20.47
CA GLN A 433 6.82 8.14 -21.36
C GLN A 433 7.87 7.25 -20.70
N ARG A 434 7.80 7.05 -19.37
CA ARG A 434 8.63 6.06 -18.67
C ARG A 434 7.91 4.72 -18.63
N HIS A 435 8.65 3.65 -18.91
CA HIS A 435 8.11 2.30 -19.05
C HIS A 435 8.29 1.49 -17.76
N TRP A 436 7.21 1.37 -17.00
CA TRP A 436 7.14 0.63 -15.74
C TRP A 436 6.76 -0.83 -15.99
N GLN A 437 7.55 -1.77 -15.51
CA GLN A 437 7.17 -3.18 -15.45
C GLN A 437 6.25 -3.41 -14.25
N VAL A 438 4.97 -3.67 -14.55
CA VAL A 438 3.88 -3.83 -13.60
C VAL A 438 3.60 -5.32 -13.40
N ARG A 439 3.83 -5.80 -12.18
CA ARG A 439 3.78 -7.23 -11.83
C ARG A 439 2.96 -7.48 -10.58
N VAL A 440 2.24 -8.60 -10.55
CA VAL A 440 1.33 -8.97 -9.43
C VAL A 440 1.58 -10.40 -8.95
N TRP A 441 1.93 -10.58 -7.68
CA TRP A 441 2.15 -11.88 -7.05
C TRP A 441 1.05 -12.23 -6.03
N PRO A 442 0.62 -13.50 -5.94
CA PRO A 442 -0.28 -13.98 -4.90
C PRO A 442 0.47 -14.28 -3.60
N MET A 443 -0.15 -13.99 -2.46
CA MET A 443 0.25 -14.48 -1.13
C MET A 443 -0.94 -15.21 -0.48
N PRO A 444 -1.20 -16.47 -0.86
CA PRO A 444 -2.44 -17.16 -0.46
C PRO A 444 -2.57 -17.36 1.04
N TYR A 445 -1.48 -17.49 1.79
CA TYR A 445 -1.52 -17.74 3.24
C TYR A 445 -2.13 -16.59 4.08
N VAL A 446 -2.33 -15.41 3.49
CA VAL A 446 -2.94 -14.21 4.11
C VAL A 446 -4.02 -13.56 3.22
N ASN A 447 -4.50 -14.27 2.19
CA ASN A 447 -5.45 -13.74 1.20
C ASN A 447 -5.05 -12.36 0.63
N ALA A 448 -3.76 -12.19 0.33
CA ALA A 448 -3.19 -10.91 -0.07
C ALA A 448 -2.45 -11.00 -1.42
N ARG A 449 -2.18 -9.86 -2.04
CA ARG A 449 -1.37 -9.75 -3.27
C ARG A 449 -0.30 -8.68 -3.09
N VAL A 450 0.79 -8.82 -3.84
CA VAL A 450 1.84 -7.81 -3.99
C VAL A 450 1.76 -7.24 -5.39
N ILE A 451 1.73 -5.91 -5.52
CA ILE A 451 1.88 -5.20 -6.80
C ILE A 451 3.23 -4.47 -6.77
N THR A 452 4.05 -4.62 -7.82
CA THR A 452 5.23 -3.77 -8.05
C THR A 452 5.11 -2.99 -9.34
N PHE A 453 5.55 -1.74 -9.32
CA PHE A 453 5.88 -0.93 -10.49
C PHE A 453 7.40 -0.74 -10.47
N ALA A 454 8.11 -1.41 -11.38
CA ALA A 454 9.57 -1.35 -11.45
C ALA A 454 10.00 -0.57 -12.70
N LEU A 455 10.72 0.54 -12.51
CA LEU A 455 11.30 1.37 -13.57
C LEU A 455 12.78 0.99 -13.76
N PRO A 456 13.18 0.50 -14.93
CA PRO A 456 14.58 0.30 -15.28
C PRO A 456 15.40 1.59 -15.23
N VAL A 457 16.52 1.53 -14.50
CA VAL A 457 17.56 2.59 -14.40
C VAL A 457 18.93 1.94 -14.66
N PRO A 458 20.00 2.70 -14.96
CA PRO A 458 21.21 2.14 -15.58
C PRO A 458 21.89 1.06 -14.73
N ASP A 459 21.98 1.29 -13.43
CA ASP A 459 22.54 0.34 -12.47
C ASP A 459 21.57 -0.75 -11.99
N GLY A 460 20.27 -0.66 -12.32
CA GLY A 460 19.25 -1.66 -11.94
C GLY A 460 17.80 -1.16 -12.00
N TYR A 461 17.15 -0.96 -10.85
CA TYR A 461 15.74 -0.55 -10.77
C TYR A 461 15.44 0.50 -9.69
N ALA A 462 14.52 1.41 -9.99
CA ALA A 462 13.67 2.06 -9.00
C ALA A 462 12.32 1.33 -8.92
N VAL A 463 11.83 1.00 -7.71
CA VAL A 463 10.61 0.19 -7.54
C VAL A 463 9.65 0.84 -6.55
N MET A 464 8.39 0.99 -6.96
CA MET A 464 7.25 1.21 -6.07
C MET A 464 6.53 -0.11 -5.81
N MET A 465 6.09 -0.37 -4.58
CA MET A 465 5.40 -1.62 -4.23
C MET A 465 4.32 -1.44 -3.17
N ARG A 466 3.24 -2.21 -3.28
CA ARG A 466 2.19 -2.33 -2.26
C ARG A 466 1.85 -3.79 -1.96
N ILE A 467 1.46 -4.04 -0.72
CA ILE A 467 0.82 -5.28 -0.26
C ILE A 467 -0.63 -4.92 0.08
N LEU A 468 -1.59 -5.69 -0.42
CA LEU A 468 -3.02 -5.40 -0.33
C LEU A 468 -3.86 -6.68 -0.18
N PRO A 469 -5.09 -6.62 0.37
CA PRO A 469 -6.00 -7.77 0.36
C PRO A 469 -6.41 -8.13 -1.08
N ALA A 470 -6.56 -9.41 -1.38
CA ALA A 470 -6.64 -9.92 -2.75
C ALA A 470 -7.84 -9.40 -3.57
N GLY A 471 -8.95 -9.01 -2.93
CA GLY A 471 -10.15 -8.45 -3.57
C GLY A 471 -10.05 -6.97 -3.99
N PHE A 472 -8.96 -6.26 -3.68
CA PHE A 472 -8.83 -4.81 -3.92
C PHE A 472 -7.79 -4.45 -5.01
N VAL A 473 -7.44 -5.39 -5.90
CA VAL A 473 -6.37 -5.20 -6.91
C VAL A 473 -6.62 -3.98 -7.79
N HIS A 474 -7.84 -3.79 -8.28
CA HIS A 474 -8.15 -2.73 -9.24
C HIS A 474 -7.87 -1.33 -8.68
N ASP A 475 -8.44 -1.00 -7.52
CA ASP A 475 -8.26 0.31 -6.88
C ASP A 475 -6.77 0.60 -6.59
N TYR A 476 -6.04 -0.37 -6.03
CA TYR A 476 -4.60 -0.22 -5.78
C TYR A 476 -3.77 -0.10 -7.07
N MET A 477 -4.21 -0.74 -8.16
CA MET A 477 -3.57 -0.66 -9.47
C MET A 477 -3.74 0.73 -10.08
N ILE A 478 -4.97 1.26 -10.17
CA ILE A 478 -5.22 2.60 -10.73
C ILE A 478 -4.56 3.70 -9.88
N ASN A 479 -4.49 3.53 -8.56
CA ASN A 479 -3.73 4.41 -7.67
C ASN A 479 -2.23 4.39 -8.03
N LEU A 480 -1.60 3.22 -8.16
CA LEU A 480 -0.18 3.14 -8.50
C LEU A 480 0.13 3.65 -9.92
N GLN A 481 -0.77 3.45 -10.88
CA GLN A 481 -0.69 4.06 -12.22
C GLN A 481 -0.67 5.59 -12.12
N ALA A 482 -1.60 6.20 -11.38
CA ALA A 482 -1.64 7.64 -11.18
C ALA A 482 -0.47 8.17 -10.32
N ILE A 483 0.07 7.38 -9.39
CA ILE A 483 1.26 7.75 -8.59
C ILE A 483 2.54 7.72 -9.42
N ALA A 484 2.62 6.86 -10.45
CA ALA A 484 3.79 6.80 -11.34
C ALA A 484 4.12 8.16 -11.96
N ASP A 485 3.09 8.93 -12.37
CA ASP A 485 3.19 10.30 -12.88
C ASP A 485 3.89 11.30 -11.92
N PHE A 486 4.11 10.94 -10.65
CA PHE A 486 4.72 11.78 -9.62
C PHE A 486 6.02 11.19 -9.07
N ALA A 487 6.50 10.06 -9.59
CA ALA A 487 7.79 9.50 -9.19
C ALA A 487 8.96 10.41 -9.64
N PHE A 488 9.90 10.69 -8.74
CA PHE A 488 11.16 11.38 -9.03
C PHE A 488 12.30 10.37 -8.89
N VAL A 489 13.07 10.19 -9.98
CA VAL A 489 14.09 9.14 -10.12
C VAL A 489 15.29 9.67 -10.89
N THR A 490 16.46 9.59 -10.27
CA THR A 490 17.76 9.87 -10.87
C THR A 490 18.24 8.67 -11.68
N TYR A 491 18.93 8.91 -12.81
CA TYR A 491 19.52 7.83 -13.60
C TYR A 491 21.02 7.78 -13.35
N ASP A 492 21.45 6.91 -12.43
CA ASP A 492 22.86 6.73 -12.06
C ASP A 492 23.43 5.39 -12.56
N GLY A 493 24.75 5.33 -12.76
CA GLY A 493 25.47 4.09 -13.00
C GLY A 493 26.86 4.28 -13.61
N THR A 494 27.65 3.21 -13.60
CA THR A 494 28.95 3.19 -14.28
C THR A 494 28.78 3.15 -15.80
N LEU A 495 29.79 3.58 -16.57
CA LEU A 495 29.73 3.55 -18.03
C LEU A 495 29.51 2.13 -18.60
N ALA A 496 29.93 1.09 -17.88
CA ALA A 496 29.58 -0.30 -18.21
C ALA A 496 28.10 -0.62 -17.99
N GLN A 497 27.52 -0.17 -16.88
CA GLN A 497 26.09 -0.29 -16.59
C GLN A 497 25.24 0.50 -17.61
N TRP A 498 25.67 1.70 -17.99
CA TRP A 498 25.05 2.49 -19.07
C TRP A 498 25.06 1.77 -20.42
N LYS A 499 26.20 1.17 -20.85
CA LYS A 499 26.23 0.37 -22.09
C LYS A 499 25.27 -0.81 -22.07
N ASP A 500 25.17 -1.51 -20.93
CA ASP A 500 24.25 -2.64 -20.74
C ASP A 500 22.78 -2.18 -20.74
N PHE A 501 22.46 -1.08 -20.04
CA PHE A 501 21.14 -0.46 -19.99
C PHE A 501 20.65 0.03 -21.36
N LEU A 502 21.44 0.82 -22.07
CA LEU A 502 21.10 1.39 -23.38
C LEU A 502 20.86 0.32 -24.46
N GLY A 503 21.35 -0.91 -24.26
CA GLY A 503 21.02 -2.07 -25.10
C GLY A 503 19.58 -2.57 -24.98
N ASN A 504 18.79 -2.13 -23.98
CA ASN A 504 17.43 -2.59 -23.72
C ASN A 504 16.38 -1.61 -24.28
N THR A 505 16.45 -1.32 -25.58
CA THR A 505 15.67 -0.25 -26.24
C THR A 505 14.16 -0.26 -25.94
N ALA A 506 13.54 -1.44 -25.79
CA ALA A 506 12.11 -1.59 -25.47
C ALA A 506 11.71 -1.17 -24.03
N LEU A 507 12.68 -0.82 -23.18
CA LEU A 507 12.48 -0.38 -21.79
C LEU A 507 13.06 1.01 -21.52
N LEU A 508 13.68 1.66 -22.51
CA LEU A 508 14.18 3.02 -22.38
C LEU A 508 13.00 4.01 -22.37
N PRO A 509 12.94 4.96 -21.41
CA PRO A 509 11.95 6.04 -21.45
C PRO A 509 12.02 6.86 -22.75
N GLY A 510 10.90 7.46 -23.16
CA GLY A 510 10.81 8.26 -24.40
C GLY A 510 11.84 9.40 -24.53
N ALA A 511 12.35 9.95 -23.42
CA ALA A 511 13.45 10.92 -23.46
C ALA A 511 14.72 10.37 -24.17
N PHE A 512 14.96 9.06 -24.10
CA PHE A 512 16.08 8.39 -24.76
C PHE A 512 15.91 8.17 -26.27
N GLU A 513 14.77 8.56 -26.87
CA GLU A 513 14.67 8.71 -28.33
C GLU A 513 15.59 9.83 -28.86
N HIS A 514 15.91 10.81 -28.00
CA HIS A 514 16.71 11.97 -28.35
C HIS A 514 18.01 12.10 -27.53
N ILE A 515 18.13 11.39 -26.41
CA ILE A 515 19.38 11.30 -25.65
C ILE A 515 20.27 10.23 -26.28
N HIS A 516 21.49 10.62 -26.67
CA HIS A 516 22.50 9.74 -27.25
C HIS A 516 23.78 9.81 -26.42
N ILE A 517 24.20 8.67 -25.88
CA ILE A 517 25.39 8.54 -25.03
C ILE A 517 26.39 7.63 -25.75
N GLY A 518 27.45 8.23 -26.27
CA GLY A 518 28.57 7.55 -26.92
C GLY A 518 29.68 7.28 -25.91
N ILE A 519 30.09 6.02 -25.76
CA ILE A 519 31.08 5.59 -24.79
C ILE A 519 32.15 4.76 -25.50
N ASP A 520 33.31 5.35 -25.75
CA ASP A 520 34.49 4.68 -26.29
C ASP A 520 35.62 4.71 -25.25
N TYR A 521 35.92 3.53 -24.69
CA TYR A 521 36.75 3.42 -23.49
C TYR A 521 38.21 3.80 -23.78
N GLY A 522 38.80 4.64 -22.92
CA GLY A 522 40.14 5.20 -23.15
C GLY A 522 40.25 6.16 -24.34
N HIS A 523 39.15 6.55 -24.98
CA HIS A 523 39.17 7.34 -26.21
C HIS A 523 38.24 8.56 -26.19
N ARG A 524 36.92 8.37 -26.06
CA ARG A 524 35.95 9.47 -26.15
C ARG A 524 34.64 9.16 -25.42
N PHE A 525 34.13 10.15 -24.69
CA PHE A 525 32.77 10.19 -24.19
C PHE A 525 32.03 11.29 -24.94
N SER A 526 30.79 11.04 -25.35
CA SER A 526 29.93 12.06 -25.96
C SER A 526 28.51 11.94 -25.47
N TYR A 527 27.88 13.07 -25.17
CA TYR A 527 26.47 13.17 -24.84
C TYR A 527 25.80 14.14 -25.81
N ALA A 528 24.61 13.80 -26.29
CA ALA A 528 23.74 14.70 -27.02
C ALA A 528 22.29 14.51 -26.57
N SER A 529 21.53 15.60 -26.47
CA SER A 529 20.07 15.63 -26.32
C SER A 529 19.48 16.68 -27.27
N GLN A 530 18.18 16.97 -27.17
CA GLN A 530 17.58 18.09 -27.90
C GLN A 530 18.12 19.46 -27.43
N ARG A 531 18.62 19.57 -26.19
CA ARG A 531 19.00 20.85 -25.56
C ARG A 531 20.49 21.14 -25.61
N LEU A 532 21.35 20.12 -25.53
CA LEU A 532 22.81 20.29 -25.56
C LEU A 532 23.53 19.08 -26.15
N SER A 533 24.75 19.30 -26.65
CA SER A 533 25.68 18.22 -27.01
C SER A 533 27.10 18.58 -26.62
N PHE A 534 27.88 17.63 -26.10
CA PHE A 534 29.30 17.79 -25.81
C PHE A 534 30.05 16.46 -25.94
N ASP A 535 31.37 16.53 -26.02
CA ASP A 535 32.24 15.37 -25.94
C ASP A 535 33.61 15.72 -25.36
N PHE A 536 34.27 14.72 -24.78
CA PHE A 536 35.63 14.86 -24.25
C PHE A 536 36.44 13.57 -24.41
N THR A 537 37.75 13.69 -24.22
CA THR A 537 38.73 12.58 -24.22
C THR A 537 39.38 12.45 -22.84
N PRO A 538 40.17 11.38 -22.56
CA PRO A 538 40.84 11.18 -21.26
C PRO A 538 41.75 12.32 -20.79
N ALA A 539 42.04 13.33 -21.62
CA ALA A 539 42.71 14.55 -21.21
C ALA A 539 41.89 15.39 -20.20
N LEU A 540 40.55 15.30 -20.25
CA LEU A 540 39.66 15.95 -19.29
C LEU A 540 39.45 15.07 -18.06
N GLN A 541 38.77 13.94 -18.25
CA GLN A 541 38.37 13.00 -17.21
C GLN A 541 38.47 11.57 -17.76
N LYS A 542 38.71 10.60 -16.89
CA LYS A 542 38.85 9.17 -17.21
C LYS A 542 37.58 8.59 -17.84
N ILE A 543 37.74 7.64 -18.77
CA ILE A 543 36.64 7.03 -19.54
C ILE A 543 36.81 5.50 -19.53
N ASP A 544 36.55 4.89 -18.37
CA ASP A 544 36.70 3.45 -18.14
C ASP A 544 35.33 2.80 -17.86
N PRO A 545 35.24 1.46 -17.89
CA PRO A 545 34.05 0.72 -17.48
C PRO A 545 33.48 1.09 -16.10
N GLN A 546 34.33 1.59 -15.18
CA GLN A 546 33.96 1.96 -13.81
C GLN A 546 33.74 3.46 -13.59
N SER A 547 33.98 4.31 -14.61
CA SER A 547 33.68 5.74 -14.52
C SER A 547 32.17 5.96 -14.37
N LEU A 548 31.76 6.95 -13.59
CA LEU A 548 30.34 7.18 -13.27
C LEU A 548 29.74 8.19 -14.24
N LEU A 549 28.48 7.97 -14.61
CA LEU A 549 27.62 8.96 -15.26
C LEU A 549 26.30 9.01 -14.49
N THR A 550 25.93 10.19 -14.02
CA THR A 550 24.64 10.46 -13.39
C THR A 550 23.89 11.47 -14.25
N LEU A 551 22.66 11.12 -14.67
CA LEU A 551 21.73 12.05 -15.30
C LEU A 551 20.69 12.47 -14.26
N GLY A 552 20.82 13.73 -13.84
CA GLY A 552 19.85 14.41 -13.01
C GLY A 552 18.63 14.77 -13.86
N PHE A 553 17.64 13.88 -13.90
CA PHE A 553 16.35 14.20 -14.51
C PHE A 553 15.59 15.19 -13.64
N THR A 554 15.00 16.20 -14.25
CA THR A 554 14.14 17.19 -13.60
C THR A 554 12.80 17.28 -14.31
N TYR A 555 11.85 17.96 -13.65
CA TYR A 555 10.65 18.44 -14.30
C TYR A 555 10.85 19.91 -14.62
N ALA A 556 10.81 20.30 -15.89
CA ALA A 556 11.04 21.68 -16.29
C ALA A 556 9.85 22.22 -17.08
N ASP A 557 9.46 23.48 -16.84
CA ASP A 557 8.61 24.18 -17.80
C ASP A 557 9.37 24.40 -19.12
N ASP A 558 8.70 24.03 -20.21
CA ASP A 558 9.15 24.20 -21.58
C ASP A 558 8.02 24.89 -22.35
N HIS A 559 8.09 26.23 -22.37
CA HIS A 559 7.10 27.12 -22.99
C HIS A 559 5.65 26.88 -22.52
N GLY A 560 5.43 26.75 -21.20
CA GLY A 560 4.12 26.53 -20.59
C GLY A 560 3.66 25.06 -20.61
N LYS A 561 4.54 24.14 -21.02
CA LYS A 561 4.34 22.69 -20.92
C LYS A 561 5.45 22.10 -20.06
N VAL A 562 5.10 21.53 -18.91
CA VAL A 562 6.08 20.76 -18.14
C VAL A 562 6.51 19.51 -18.89
N THR A 563 7.81 19.27 -18.91
CA THR A 563 8.51 18.13 -19.51
C THR A 563 9.32 17.40 -18.44
N TRP A 564 9.63 16.13 -18.69
CA TRP A 564 10.57 15.34 -17.89
C TRP A 564 11.80 15.08 -18.76
N ASP A 565 12.94 15.67 -18.39
CA ASP A 565 14.15 15.70 -19.22
C ASP A 565 15.39 15.87 -18.32
N VAL A 566 16.58 15.72 -18.91
CA VAL A 566 17.85 15.86 -18.20
C VAL A 566 18.10 17.34 -17.88
N GLY A 567 17.98 17.68 -16.60
CA GLY A 567 18.38 18.98 -16.06
C GLY A 567 19.88 19.07 -15.82
N ASP A 568 20.57 17.94 -15.61
CA ASP A 568 21.98 17.95 -15.28
C ASP A 568 22.72 16.67 -15.69
N VAL A 569 23.95 16.81 -16.19
CA VAL A 569 24.83 15.73 -16.66
C VAL A 569 26.13 15.74 -15.84
N TRP A 570 26.34 14.72 -15.01
CA TRP A 570 27.44 14.63 -14.06
C TRP A 570 28.32 13.40 -14.35
N LEU A 571 29.66 13.57 -14.35
CA LEU A 571 30.63 12.49 -14.61
C LEU A 571 31.83 12.52 -13.66
N ALA A 572 32.28 11.35 -13.19
CA ALA A 572 33.48 11.21 -12.37
C ALA A 572 34.33 9.99 -12.79
N ALA A 573 35.61 9.92 -12.37
CA ALA A 573 36.51 8.85 -12.81
C ALA A 573 36.09 7.47 -12.28
N SER A 574 35.37 7.43 -11.15
CA SER A 574 34.79 6.22 -10.55
C SER A 574 33.63 6.56 -9.59
N ALA A 575 32.87 5.55 -9.16
CA ALA A 575 31.81 5.72 -8.15
C ALA A 575 32.31 6.08 -6.73
N SER A 576 33.61 5.94 -6.47
CA SER A 576 34.27 6.37 -5.22
C SER A 576 35.05 7.69 -5.37
N ASP A 577 34.99 8.29 -6.56
CA ASP A 577 35.64 9.56 -6.84
C ASP A 577 34.70 10.71 -6.42
N HIS A 578 35.24 11.65 -5.64
CA HIS A 578 34.52 12.83 -5.18
C HIS A 578 34.78 14.06 -6.07
N TYR A 579 35.48 13.90 -7.20
CA TYR A 579 35.79 14.96 -8.16
C TYR A 579 35.08 14.70 -9.49
N TRP A 580 34.46 15.74 -10.03
CA TRP A 580 33.52 15.58 -11.13
C TRP A 580 33.59 16.67 -12.19
N VAL A 581 33.05 16.32 -13.34
CA VAL A 581 32.81 17.18 -14.49
C VAL A 581 31.31 17.26 -14.67
N ASN A 582 30.76 18.46 -14.80
CA ASN A 582 29.31 18.64 -14.77
C ASN A 582 28.82 19.75 -15.72
N LEU A 583 27.63 19.53 -16.30
CA LEU A 583 26.93 20.46 -17.18
C LEU A 583 25.45 20.55 -16.76
N ALA A 584 25.15 21.58 -15.97
CA ALA A 584 23.82 21.81 -15.39
C ALA A 584 23.01 22.86 -16.17
N ARG A 585 21.70 22.62 -16.29
CA ARG A 585 20.68 23.51 -16.85
C ARG A 585 20.03 24.32 -15.73
N ASN A 586 20.26 25.63 -15.73
CA ASN A 586 19.71 26.57 -14.76
C ASN A 586 18.51 27.28 -15.40
N VAL A 587 17.33 27.22 -14.78
CA VAL A 587 16.11 27.89 -15.29
C VAL A 587 15.94 29.24 -14.58
N MET A 588 15.49 30.27 -15.32
CA MET A 588 15.09 31.54 -14.71
C MET A 588 14.03 31.29 -13.62
N PRO A 589 14.27 31.68 -12.35
CA PRO A 589 13.35 31.39 -11.25
C PRO A 589 12.06 32.19 -11.38
N SER A 590 10.93 31.55 -11.08
CA SER A 590 9.63 32.21 -11.02
C SER A 590 9.60 33.30 -9.92
N PRO A 591 8.86 34.41 -10.08
CA PRO A 591 8.87 35.54 -9.12
C PRO A 591 8.37 35.24 -7.71
N ASP A 592 7.72 34.09 -7.49
CA ASP A 592 7.26 33.58 -6.19
C ASP A 592 8.34 32.81 -5.41
N LEU A 593 9.45 32.45 -6.05
CA LEU A 593 10.61 31.85 -5.38
C LEU A 593 11.40 32.87 -4.56
N ASP A 594 12.03 32.40 -3.49
CA ASP A 594 12.72 33.27 -2.54
C ASP A 594 13.95 33.99 -3.11
N ASP A 595 14.42 34.99 -2.36
CA ASP A 595 15.54 35.86 -2.74
C ASP A 595 16.85 35.08 -3.03
N SER A 596 17.02 33.85 -2.53
CA SER A 596 18.21 33.04 -2.83
C SER A 596 18.21 32.58 -4.29
N TYR A 597 17.08 32.09 -4.82
CA TYR A 597 16.92 31.75 -6.24
C TYR A 597 17.12 32.98 -7.13
N GLN A 598 16.51 34.11 -6.78
CA GLN A 598 16.63 35.36 -7.52
C GLN A 598 18.06 35.92 -7.49
N SER A 599 18.75 35.80 -6.36
CA SER A 599 20.17 36.17 -6.20
C SER A 599 21.08 35.27 -7.04
N GLU A 600 20.84 33.96 -7.04
CA GLU A 600 21.64 32.98 -7.77
C GLU A 600 21.52 33.18 -9.29
N TRP A 601 20.30 33.32 -9.79
CA TRP A 601 20.04 33.68 -11.18
C TRP A 601 20.73 35.00 -11.60
N LYS A 602 20.82 35.96 -10.67
CA LYS A 602 21.51 37.24 -10.91
C LYS A 602 23.04 37.10 -10.92
N LYS A 603 23.62 36.11 -10.23
CA LYS A 603 25.04 35.76 -10.36
C LYS A 603 25.30 35.13 -11.73
N LEU A 604 24.47 34.16 -12.12
CA LEU A 604 24.54 33.50 -13.43
C LEU A 604 24.44 34.52 -14.58
N LEU A 605 23.37 35.32 -14.63
CA LEU A 605 23.17 36.36 -15.67
C LEU A 605 24.32 37.37 -15.78
N GLN A 606 25.06 37.60 -14.70
CA GLN A 606 26.13 38.62 -14.63
C GLN A 606 27.52 37.99 -14.59
N HIS A 607 27.63 36.67 -14.79
CA HIS A 607 28.87 35.90 -14.76
C HIS A 607 29.71 36.23 -13.51
N ARG A 608 29.05 36.35 -12.35
CA ARG A 608 29.71 36.62 -11.06
C ARG A 608 30.21 35.32 -10.45
N HIS A 609 31.27 35.43 -9.64
CA HIS A 609 31.72 34.38 -8.75
C HIS A 609 30.53 33.68 -8.03
N PRO A 610 30.43 32.35 -8.06
CA PRO A 610 31.45 31.38 -8.51
C PRO A 610 31.55 31.14 -10.04
N TYR A 611 30.66 31.71 -10.86
CA TYR A 611 30.54 31.39 -12.30
C TYR A 611 31.36 32.29 -13.24
N ASP A 612 32.38 32.97 -12.71
CA ASP A 612 33.30 33.84 -13.45
C ASP A 612 34.49 33.09 -14.08
N GLY A 613 34.61 31.78 -13.84
CA GLY A 613 35.77 30.99 -14.24
C GLY A 613 37.00 31.21 -13.35
N VAL A 614 36.83 31.75 -12.14
CA VAL A 614 37.88 31.86 -11.12
C VAL A 614 37.85 30.62 -10.22
N VAL A 615 39.01 30.12 -9.81
CA VAL A 615 39.10 28.97 -8.90
C VAL A 615 38.55 29.27 -7.51
N ILE A 616 38.04 28.23 -6.88
CA ILE A 616 37.59 28.20 -5.49
C ILE A 616 38.38 27.10 -4.80
N ASP A 617 39.26 27.49 -3.90
CA ASP A 617 39.96 26.57 -3.00
C ASP A 617 39.01 26.16 -1.86
N GLY A 618 38.82 24.85 -1.69
CA GLY A 618 38.24 24.22 -0.50
C GLY A 618 39.29 23.44 0.27
N ASP A 619 38.92 22.85 1.41
CA ASP A 619 39.88 22.21 2.32
C ASP A 619 40.70 21.08 1.66
N ASP A 620 40.05 20.25 0.82
CA ASP A 620 40.66 19.11 0.10
C ASP A 620 40.43 19.16 -1.43
N THR A 621 39.89 20.25 -1.98
CA THR A 621 39.40 20.30 -3.37
C THR A 621 39.65 21.66 -4.04
N THR A 622 39.95 21.70 -5.34
CA THR A 622 39.86 22.93 -6.14
C THR A 622 38.71 22.82 -7.12
N LYS A 623 37.90 23.88 -7.20
CA LYS A 623 36.70 23.94 -8.07
C LYS A 623 36.81 25.10 -9.04
N ILE A 624 36.29 24.94 -10.24
CA ILE A 624 36.14 26.02 -11.22
C ILE A 624 34.84 25.83 -11.99
N MET A 625 34.10 26.93 -12.21
CA MET A 625 32.87 26.88 -13.00
C MET A 625 32.63 28.17 -13.77
N ARG A 626 31.89 28.09 -14.88
CA ARG A 626 31.57 29.24 -15.72
C ARG A 626 30.21 29.07 -16.38
N VAL A 627 29.49 30.18 -16.58
CA VAL A 627 28.33 30.24 -17.46
C VAL A 627 28.77 30.06 -18.93
N VAL A 628 28.05 29.21 -19.66
CA VAL A 628 28.24 28.98 -21.10
C VAL A 628 27.71 30.20 -21.86
N ASP A 629 28.50 30.71 -22.81
CA ASP A 629 28.20 31.98 -23.49
C ASP A 629 26.91 31.91 -24.31
N VAL A 630 26.00 32.86 -24.07
CA VAL A 630 24.71 33.00 -24.77
C VAL A 630 24.86 33.91 -26.01
N PRO A 631 24.17 33.63 -27.14
CA PRO A 631 24.17 34.51 -28.31
C PRO A 631 23.78 35.96 -27.98
N ALA A 632 24.53 36.92 -28.53
CA ALA A 632 24.34 38.34 -28.24
C ALA A 632 22.93 38.83 -28.66
N GLY A 633 22.26 39.55 -27.76
CA GLY A 633 20.92 40.10 -27.97
C GLY A 633 19.77 39.19 -27.51
N VAL A 634 20.04 37.94 -27.12
CA VAL A 634 19.05 37.07 -26.45
C VAL A 634 18.95 37.44 -24.97
N LYS A 635 17.72 37.48 -24.43
CA LYS A 635 17.49 37.51 -22.97
C LYS A 635 17.19 36.08 -22.53
N PRO A 636 18.16 35.34 -21.98
CA PRO A 636 17.99 33.90 -21.73
C PRO A 636 16.91 33.64 -20.68
N GLY A 637 16.03 32.68 -20.96
CA GLY A 637 15.17 32.04 -19.96
C GLY A 637 15.85 30.86 -19.26
N VAL A 638 16.94 30.35 -19.85
CA VAL A 638 17.75 29.22 -19.38
C VAL A 638 19.23 29.56 -19.54
N LEU A 639 20.05 29.17 -18.57
CA LEU A 639 21.51 29.29 -18.62
C LEU A 639 22.16 27.95 -18.34
N TYR A 640 23.23 27.65 -19.07
CA TYR A 640 24.04 26.45 -18.84
C TYR A 640 25.32 26.81 -18.08
N THR A 641 25.70 25.94 -17.14
CA THR A 641 26.94 26.08 -16.36
C THR A 641 27.83 24.87 -16.57
N ALA A 642 29.09 25.13 -16.92
CA ALA A 642 30.15 24.13 -16.99
C ALA A 642 30.95 24.16 -15.69
N TYR A 643 31.20 22.99 -15.10
CA TYR A 643 31.87 22.82 -13.80
C TYR A 643 32.95 21.72 -13.88
N TYR A 644 34.07 21.95 -13.19
CA TYR A 644 35.15 20.99 -13.02
C TYR A 644 35.71 21.03 -11.58
N ASP A 645 35.78 19.86 -10.94
CA ASP A 645 36.39 19.60 -9.62
C ASP A 645 37.73 18.87 -9.76
N ALA A 646 38.63 19.04 -8.81
CA ALA A 646 39.88 18.28 -8.71
C ALA A 646 40.39 18.14 -7.27
N GLU A 647 41.16 17.08 -7.03
CA GLU A 647 41.74 16.72 -5.73
C GLU A 647 42.86 17.67 -5.28
N GLY A 648 42.75 18.22 -4.08
CA GLY A 648 43.75 19.12 -3.51
C GLY A 648 43.78 20.50 -4.18
N SER A 649 44.90 21.21 -4.01
CA SER A 649 45.06 22.59 -4.50
C SER A 649 45.71 22.65 -5.89
N HIS A 650 45.01 23.27 -6.85
CA HIS A 650 45.41 23.37 -8.25
C HIS A 650 45.47 24.84 -8.72
N PRO A 651 46.51 25.26 -9.46
CA PRO A 651 46.59 26.62 -9.99
C PRO A 651 45.47 26.95 -10.98
N GLN A 652 45.01 28.21 -10.96
CA GLN A 652 44.01 28.79 -11.89
C GLN A 652 44.21 28.39 -13.36
N ALA A 653 45.46 28.35 -13.84
CA ALA A 653 45.76 28.02 -15.24
C ALA A 653 45.48 26.53 -15.58
N GLU A 654 45.71 25.62 -14.64
CA GLU A 654 45.44 24.19 -14.81
C GLU A 654 43.93 23.94 -14.83
N MET A 655 43.22 24.45 -13.81
CA MET A 655 41.77 24.35 -13.68
C MET A 655 41.06 24.97 -14.89
N LYS A 656 41.51 26.14 -15.35
CA LYS A 656 40.97 26.77 -16.57
C LYS A 656 41.21 25.89 -17.81
N THR A 657 42.38 25.26 -17.94
CA THR A 657 42.67 24.36 -19.07
C THR A 657 41.69 23.17 -19.10
N LYS A 658 41.35 22.61 -17.93
CA LYS A 658 40.35 21.54 -17.80
C LYS A 658 38.93 22.03 -18.14
N LEU A 659 38.53 23.20 -17.65
CA LEU A 659 37.23 23.79 -17.98
C LEU A 659 37.10 24.14 -19.47
N ASP A 660 38.17 24.67 -20.09
CA ASP A 660 38.22 24.95 -21.53
C ASP A 660 38.09 23.65 -22.35
N LEU A 661 38.64 22.52 -21.90
CA LEU A 661 38.47 21.21 -22.55
C LEU A 661 37.00 20.73 -22.52
N LEU A 662 36.28 20.94 -21.41
CA LEU A 662 34.84 20.62 -21.32
C LEU A 662 34.01 21.48 -22.29
N MET A 663 34.28 22.79 -22.33
CA MET A 663 33.52 23.73 -23.15
C MET A 663 33.85 23.62 -24.66
N LYS A 664 35.04 23.12 -25.04
CA LYS A 664 35.56 23.15 -26.42
C LYS A 664 34.60 22.62 -27.48
N ASN A 665 33.92 21.52 -27.20
CA ASN A 665 32.97 20.87 -28.11
C ASN A 665 31.51 21.01 -27.65
N LEU A 666 31.26 21.77 -26.57
CA LEU A 666 29.92 22.01 -26.06
C LEU A 666 29.12 22.88 -27.04
N ARG A 667 27.89 22.46 -27.30
CA ARG A 667 26.87 23.21 -28.05
C ARG A 667 25.59 23.18 -27.25
N VAL A 668 25.06 24.35 -26.95
CA VAL A 668 23.70 24.51 -26.41
C VAL A 668 22.79 24.85 -27.59
N MET A 669 21.63 24.18 -27.64
CA MET A 669 20.61 24.30 -28.69
C MET A 669 19.31 24.95 -28.17
N GLU A 670 19.21 25.14 -26.85
CA GLU A 670 18.13 25.84 -26.15
C GLU A 670 18.53 27.30 -25.85
N HIS A 671 17.69 28.28 -26.19
CA HIS A 671 18.00 29.72 -26.14
C HIS A 671 16.81 30.56 -25.64
#